data_AF-A0A259MI50-F1
#
_entry.id   AF-A0A259MI50-F1
#
_cell.length_a   1.000
_cell.length_b   1.000
_cell.length_c   1.000
_cell.angle_alpha   90.00
_cell.angle_beta   90.00
_cell.angle_gamma   90.00
#
_symmetry.space_group_name_H-M   'P 1'
#
loop_
_entity.id
_entity.type
_entity.pdbx_description
1 polymer ?
#
loop_
_entity_poly.entity_id
_entity_poly.type
_entity_poly.pdbx_seq_one_letter_code
_entity_poly.pdbx_strand_id
1 'polypeptide(L)'
;MHCLASLGQAQSPAAATPREHTTLARAIELVDTHLDKAQRETNADLKRRMQVEAYLALLSLPSTHRQYEAADRLRAIDEALAEKAASSDREVIEVGLGAARTLAEERDDLQRIFLLDRQYSGLSSGEGVNKQYFLQLMRSNDAEAMSWFFQSMQPGVGEVAGIVNRSVAIDWLCQRGHRTLARQVATRLTAPELDAAMGLRLADLGATAEAEQRAAGSMTQTTRRAPAGPEILARLAVMASRRGDSAEVERLVRKVVEAVEPRQLSPDRRVSVDYGDCDWTLDRSFARHWQARSVYWQSAFKLTAQPGGTPLGQPYLVALADSVAGATAGPASVELIEQLIAIFDKSARENGIDLTNAAILAADAQTDLARRNNAPALAWYGARHSLILARMAAGAPIDDAAAKALSVDWAVSFLAIYPRSPLARRLAGPAGADREALDRINPKLRAQLQLIALVLEGNAVDARALMEAEPAAVDLDAGPILHIIEAQQNAGLTARAAAALDAYLHVFPGKDLPALRLLLLQGRVDGAKAMLRDFVAGSAGAFGVSDIFVGVMLLRELGDRTDVPTLVGLRQGADAPEASRRLVEVADALAWDGAASEIEAVARQLPRELAQLPPKDAACLRDTLQGLQAVALARRGELEAGLRLVEGRSLDQRQFCWVGKGYDSKPIFDLRFLVQEWVRRGHAVP
;
A
#
# COMPACT_ATOMS: atom_id res chain seq x y z
N MET A 1 3.48 -9.99 16.25
CA MET A 1 3.33 -10.63 14.92
C MET A 1 4.63 -10.44 14.15
N HIS A 2 5.48 -11.47 14.08
CA HIS A 2 6.82 -11.41 13.49
C HIS A 2 6.98 -12.30 12.22
N CYS A 3 5.89 -12.66 11.53
CA CYS A 3 5.98 -13.54 10.34
C CYS A 3 6.43 -12.84 9.05
N LEU A 4 6.54 -11.50 9.01
CA LEU A 4 7.04 -10.78 7.83
C LEU A 4 8.46 -10.21 8.01
N ALA A 5 8.99 -10.17 9.24
CA ALA A 5 10.32 -9.65 9.51
C ALA A 5 11.45 -10.61 9.07
N SER A 6 11.14 -11.90 8.82
CA SER A 6 12.13 -12.91 8.41
C SER A 6 12.07 -13.29 6.92
N LEU A 7 11.19 -12.67 6.12
CA LEU A 7 11.14 -12.88 4.66
C LEU A 7 12.01 -11.85 3.89
N GLY A 8 12.83 -11.08 4.61
CA GLY A 8 13.73 -10.06 4.07
C GLY A 8 15.21 -10.40 4.16
N GLN A 9 15.59 -11.51 4.79
CA GLN A 9 16.95 -12.04 4.72
C GLN A 9 16.91 -13.29 3.87
N ALA A 10 17.23 -13.15 2.58
CA ALA A 10 17.54 -14.28 1.73
C ALA A 10 18.61 -15.10 2.47
N GLN A 11 18.21 -16.27 2.98
CA GLN A 11 19.16 -17.27 3.40
C GLN A 11 19.99 -17.59 2.17
N SER A 12 21.27 -17.23 2.21
CA SER A 12 22.25 -17.71 1.23
C SER A 12 22.07 -19.22 1.10
N PRO A 13 21.85 -19.76 -0.11
CA PRO A 13 21.87 -21.20 -0.30
C PRO A 13 23.29 -21.67 0.03
N ALA A 14 23.45 -22.24 1.23
CA ALA A 14 24.63 -23.00 1.56
C ALA A 14 24.73 -24.19 0.58
N ALA A 15 25.95 -24.41 0.10
CA ALA A 15 26.40 -25.53 -0.74
C ALA A 15 26.17 -25.42 -2.26
N ALA A 16 27.04 -24.65 -2.92
CA ALA A 16 27.64 -25.04 -4.20
C ALA A 16 29.06 -24.44 -4.26
N THR A 17 30.04 -25.23 -4.73
CA THR A 17 31.48 -24.95 -4.97
C THR A 17 31.91 -23.48 -5.01
N PRO A 18 33.11 -23.10 -4.50
CA PRO A 18 33.54 -21.71 -4.41
C PRO A 18 33.64 -21.10 -5.82
N ARG A 19 32.62 -20.34 -6.21
CA ARG A 19 32.69 -19.44 -7.36
C ARG A 19 33.32 -18.15 -6.86
N GLU A 20 34.28 -17.62 -7.62
CA GLU A 20 34.96 -16.37 -7.29
C GLU A 20 33.96 -15.22 -7.31
N HIS A 21 33.51 -14.78 -6.14
CA HIS A 21 32.69 -13.60 -6.00
C HIS A 21 33.51 -12.36 -6.36
N THR A 22 32.91 -11.42 -7.10
CA THR A 22 33.57 -10.17 -7.46
C THR A 22 33.83 -9.35 -6.20
N THR A 23 35.03 -8.82 -6.02
CA THR A 23 35.39 -7.93 -4.90
C THR A 23 35.11 -6.47 -5.25
N LEU A 24 35.03 -5.59 -4.25
CA LEU A 24 34.87 -4.14 -4.48
C LEU A 24 35.99 -3.56 -5.36
N ALA A 25 37.25 -3.95 -5.10
CA ALA A 25 38.40 -3.52 -5.89
C ALA A 25 38.28 -3.97 -7.36
N ARG A 26 37.86 -5.23 -7.59
CA ARG A 26 37.64 -5.75 -8.94
C ARG A 26 36.46 -5.05 -9.63
N ALA A 27 35.39 -4.76 -8.91
CA ALA A 27 34.26 -3.99 -9.44
C ALA A 27 34.68 -2.60 -9.92
N ILE A 28 35.54 -1.90 -9.16
CA ILE A 28 36.12 -0.62 -9.56
C ILE A 28 36.92 -0.75 -10.86
N GLU A 29 37.80 -1.75 -10.96
CA GLU A 29 38.60 -2.00 -12.15
C GLU A 29 37.75 -2.28 -13.40
N LEU A 30 36.65 -3.03 -13.23
CA LEU A 30 35.69 -3.30 -14.31
C LEU A 30 35.00 -2.02 -14.80
N VAL A 31 34.63 -1.13 -13.88
CA VAL A 31 34.02 0.16 -14.22
C VAL A 31 35.03 1.09 -14.92
N ASP A 32 36.27 1.15 -14.45
CA ASP A 32 37.32 1.94 -15.11
C ASP A 32 37.65 1.38 -16.51
N THR A 33 37.68 0.06 -16.67
CA THR A 33 37.86 -0.60 -17.98
C THR A 33 36.73 -0.22 -18.96
N HIS A 34 35.49 -0.14 -18.47
CA HIS A 34 34.35 0.31 -19.28
C HIS A 34 34.46 1.79 -19.66
N LEU A 35 34.96 2.65 -18.77
CA LEU A 35 35.24 4.06 -19.07
C LEU A 35 36.30 4.20 -20.15
N ASP A 36 37.39 3.43 -20.05
CA ASP A 36 38.46 3.43 -21.06
C ASP A 36 37.94 2.97 -22.43
N LYS A 37 37.05 1.98 -22.45
CA LYS A 37 36.36 1.54 -23.67
C LYS A 37 35.46 2.64 -24.23
N ALA A 38 34.68 3.31 -23.38
CA ALA A 38 33.82 4.42 -23.77
C ALA A 38 34.62 5.58 -24.38
N GLN A 39 35.83 5.86 -23.88
CA GLN A 39 36.68 6.91 -24.42
C GLN A 39 37.14 6.62 -25.86
N ARG A 40 37.40 5.34 -26.17
CA ARG A 40 37.81 4.84 -27.49
C ARG A 40 36.65 4.64 -28.46
N GLU A 41 35.41 4.67 -27.98
CA GLU A 41 34.21 4.54 -28.82
C GLU A 41 34.09 5.72 -29.80
N THR A 42 33.77 5.41 -31.05
CA THR A 42 33.68 6.36 -32.15
C THR A 42 32.24 6.83 -32.38
N ASN A 43 31.24 6.01 -32.02
CA ASN A 43 29.84 6.42 -32.03
C ASN A 43 29.56 7.35 -30.82
N ALA A 44 29.22 8.61 -31.11
CA ALA A 44 29.03 9.63 -30.08
C ALA A 44 27.89 9.32 -29.09
N ASP A 45 26.82 8.67 -29.53
CA ASP A 45 25.68 8.33 -28.67
C ASP A 45 26.02 7.14 -27.77
N LEU A 46 26.64 6.10 -28.33
CA LEU A 46 27.10 4.95 -27.54
C LEU A 46 28.19 5.36 -26.54
N LYS A 47 29.13 6.21 -26.95
CA LYS A 47 30.16 6.80 -26.08
C LYS A 47 29.53 7.53 -24.89
N ARG A 48 28.63 8.47 -25.15
CA ARG A 48 27.93 9.23 -24.11
C ARG A 48 27.18 8.29 -23.17
N ARG A 49 26.49 7.29 -23.72
CA ARG A 49 25.73 6.32 -22.93
C ARG A 49 26.63 5.49 -22.01
N MET A 50 27.72 4.95 -22.53
CA MET A 50 28.69 4.18 -21.74
C MET A 50 29.33 5.02 -20.63
N GLN A 51 29.57 6.31 -20.88
CA GLN A 51 30.04 7.25 -19.85
C GLN A 51 29.00 7.44 -18.74
N VAL A 52 27.73 7.69 -19.10
CA VAL A 52 26.62 7.79 -18.14
C VAL A 52 26.51 6.53 -17.29
N GLU A 53 26.55 5.34 -17.92
CA GLU A 53 26.52 4.05 -17.23
C GLU A 53 27.65 3.92 -16.19
N ALA A 54 28.89 4.20 -16.59
CA ALA A 54 30.03 4.06 -15.68
C ALA A 54 30.05 5.08 -14.53
N TYR A 55 29.71 6.35 -14.79
CA TYR A 55 29.69 7.35 -13.72
C TYR A 55 28.59 7.05 -12.70
N LEU A 56 27.41 6.59 -13.14
CA LEU A 56 26.35 6.13 -12.23
C LEU A 56 26.77 4.87 -11.46
N ALA A 57 27.52 3.95 -12.07
CA ALA A 57 28.08 2.79 -11.39
C ALA A 57 29.08 3.22 -10.28
N LEU A 58 30.02 4.12 -10.55
CA LEU A 58 30.94 4.68 -9.55
C LEU A 58 30.20 5.35 -8.39
N LEU A 59 29.16 6.13 -8.71
CA LEU A 59 28.29 6.76 -7.70
C LEU A 59 27.46 5.75 -6.89
N SER A 60 27.33 4.51 -7.34
CA SER A 60 26.61 3.46 -6.61
C SER A 60 27.52 2.63 -5.70
N LEU A 61 28.78 2.42 -6.08
CA LEU A 61 29.78 1.65 -5.31
C LEU A 61 30.11 2.33 -3.96
N PRO A 62 30.27 1.60 -2.84
CA PRO A 62 30.69 2.15 -1.55
C PRO A 62 32.19 2.46 -1.52
N SER A 63 32.66 3.34 -2.42
CA SER A 63 34.06 3.70 -2.57
C SER A 63 34.24 5.20 -2.81
N THR A 64 35.31 5.77 -2.26
CA THR A 64 35.70 7.16 -2.52
C THR A 64 36.38 7.35 -3.87
N HIS A 65 36.65 6.26 -4.61
CA HIS A 65 37.31 6.28 -5.90
C HIS A 65 36.58 7.15 -6.92
N ARG A 66 37.21 8.27 -7.31
CA ARG A 66 36.74 9.20 -8.34
C ARG A 66 35.30 9.70 -8.17
N GLN A 67 34.72 9.63 -6.97
CA GLN A 67 33.30 9.94 -6.76
C GLN A 67 32.92 11.39 -7.14
N TYR A 68 33.80 12.35 -6.84
CA TYR A 68 33.61 13.76 -7.21
C TYR A 68 33.71 13.98 -8.72
N GLU A 69 34.70 13.34 -9.35
CA GLU A 69 34.88 13.40 -10.79
C GLU A 69 33.66 12.80 -11.50
N ALA A 70 33.18 11.64 -11.06
CA ALA A 70 31.98 11.00 -11.61
C ALA A 70 30.76 11.92 -11.51
N ALA A 71 30.55 12.55 -10.35
CA ALA A 71 29.47 13.52 -10.14
C ALA A 71 29.58 14.74 -11.06
N ASP A 72 30.77 15.34 -11.18
CA ASP A 72 30.98 16.52 -12.04
C ASP A 72 30.86 16.19 -13.53
N ARG A 73 31.37 15.04 -13.97
CA ARG A 73 31.25 14.58 -15.36
C ARG A 73 29.81 14.26 -15.73
N LEU A 74 29.07 13.62 -14.84
CA LEU A 74 27.66 13.31 -15.07
C LEU A 74 26.83 14.59 -15.16
N ARG A 75 27.09 15.57 -14.30
CA ARG A 75 26.46 16.91 -14.37
C ARG A 75 26.68 17.58 -15.72
N ALA A 76 27.93 17.62 -16.20
CA ALA A 76 28.24 18.23 -17.48
C ALA A 76 27.52 17.53 -18.66
N ILE A 77 27.35 16.20 -18.58
CA ILE A 77 26.56 15.46 -19.56
C ILE A 77 25.08 15.82 -19.47
N ASP A 78 24.49 15.89 -18.27
CA ASP A 78 23.07 16.26 -18.09
C ASP A 78 22.77 17.70 -18.53
N GLU A 79 23.64 18.66 -18.18
CA GLU A 79 23.55 20.06 -18.61
C GLU A 79 23.60 20.18 -20.14
N ALA A 80 24.51 19.45 -20.80
CA ALA A 80 24.58 19.41 -22.26
C ALA A 80 23.36 18.73 -22.92
N LEU A 81 22.65 17.86 -22.19
CA LEU A 81 21.40 17.25 -22.63
C LEU A 81 20.18 18.14 -22.39
N ALA A 82 20.23 19.08 -21.43
CA ALA A 82 19.12 19.97 -21.10
C ALA A 82 18.71 20.90 -22.26
N GLU A 83 19.64 21.20 -23.16
CA GLU A 83 19.40 21.97 -24.39
C GLU A 83 18.66 21.16 -25.48
N LYS A 84 18.46 19.85 -25.29
CA LYS A 84 17.75 18.94 -26.21
C LYS A 84 16.44 18.46 -25.59
N ALA A 85 15.32 18.65 -26.29
CA ALA A 85 14.02 18.17 -25.83
C ALA A 85 14.00 16.61 -25.74
N ALA A 86 13.50 16.09 -24.61
CA ALA A 86 13.18 14.68 -24.36
C ALA A 86 14.25 13.64 -24.77
N SER A 87 15.45 13.69 -24.17
CA SER A 87 16.44 12.61 -24.32
C SER A 87 16.18 11.45 -23.35
N SER A 88 16.17 10.21 -23.86
CA SER A 88 16.12 8.97 -23.05
C SER A 88 17.35 8.81 -22.13
N ASP A 89 18.45 9.52 -22.41
CA ASP A 89 19.63 9.56 -21.54
C ASP A 89 19.35 10.34 -20.24
N ARG A 90 18.60 11.44 -20.30
CA ARG A 90 18.27 12.24 -19.12
C ARG A 90 17.40 11.47 -18.13
N GLU A 91 16.45 10.70 -18.65
CA GLU A 91 15.65 9.80 -17.81
C GLU A 91 16.51 8.70 -17.17
N VAL A 92 17.54 8.21 -17.85
CA VAL A 92 18.45 7.20 -17.29
C VAL A 92 19.37 7.79 -16.23
N ILE A 93 19.81 9.04 -16.40
CA ILE A 93 20.52 9.79 -15.35
C ILE A 93 19.62 9.94 -14.13
N GLU A 94 18.37 10.38 -14.34
CA GLU A 94 17.39 10.53 -13.27
C GLU A 94 17.19 9.20 -12.51
N VAL A 95 16.73 8.16 -13.19
CA VAL A 95 16.46 6.86 -12.56
C VAL A 95 17.73 6.28 -11.89
N GLY A 96 18.89 6.42 -12.54
CA GLY A 96 20.17 5.94 -12.02
C GLY A 96 20.62 6.66 -10.75
N LEU A 97 20.49 7.99 -10.69
CA LEU A 97 20.82 8.78 -9.51
C LEU A 97 19.86 8.49 -8.35
N GLY A 98 18.56 8.33 -8.62
CA GLY A 98 17.58 7.90 -7.63
C GLY A 98 17.92 6.53 -7.00
N ALA A 99 18.35 5.57 -7.82
CA ALA A 99 18.81 4.27 -7.34
C ALA A 99 20.11 4.37 -6.52
N ALA A 100 21.11 5.12 -6.99
CA ALA A 100 22.36 5.35 -6.25
C ALA A 100 22.11 6.01 -4.89
N ARG A 101 21.15 6.95 -4.84
CA ARG A 101 20.73 7.63 -3.61
C ARG A 101 20.08 6.64 -2.65
N THR A 102 19.16 5.81 -3.13
CA THR A 102 18.51 4.77 -2.32
C THR A 102 19.55 3.84 -1.70
N LEU A 103 20.56 3.40 -2.48
CA LEU A 103 21.66 2.58 -1.97
C LEU A 103 22.53 3.32 -0.93
N ALA A 104 22.75 4.61 -1.10
CA ALA A 104 23.46 5.43 -0.12
C ALA A 104 22.64 5.61 1.17
N GLU A 105 21.32 5.80 1.05
CA GLU A 105 20.39 5.86 2.18
C GLU A 105 20.38 4.54 2.96
N GLU A 106 20.31 3.39 2.27
CA GLU A 106 20.36 2.04 2.85
C GLU A 106 21.67 1.77 3.63
N ARG A 107 22.79 2.32 3.17
CA ARG A 107 24.13 2.16 3.79
C ARG A 107 24.53 3.25 4.77
N ASP A 108 23.72 4.29 4.91
CA ASP A 108 24.04 5.48 5.71
C ASP A 108 25.28 6.27 5.23
N ASP A 109 25.51 6.32 3.91
CA ASP A 109 26.62 7.08 3.30
C ASP A 109 26.20 8.55 3.05
N LEU A 110 26.20 9.36 4.10
CA LEU A 110 25.73 10.75 4.08
C LEU A 110 26.47 11.64 3.09
N GLN A 111 27.79 11.45 2.96
CA GLN A 111 28.61 12.20 2.02
C GLN A 111 28.12 11.96 0.60
N ARG A 112 27.80 10.71 0.27
CA ARG A 112 27.26 10.34 -1.04
C ARG A 112 25.83 10.82 -1.23
N ILE A 113 24.96 10.75 -0.22
CA ILE A 113 23.59 11.31 -0.33
C ILE A 113 23.67 12.82 -0.60
N PHE A 114 24.54 13.55 0.09
CA PHE A 114 24.80 14.98 -0.18
C PHE A 114 25.29 15.22 -1.61
N LEU A 115 26.24 14.44 -2.09
CA LEU A 115 26.75 14.54 -3.46
C LEU A 115 25.65 14.31 -4.50
N LEU A 116 24.77 13.35 -4.28
CA LEU A 116 23.67 13.00 -5.18
C LEU A 116 22.52 14.03 -5.13
N ASP A 117 22.17 14.53 -3.94
CA ASP A 117 21.16 15.58 -3.79
C ASP A 117 21.61 16.90 -4.44
N ARG A 118 22.91 17.21 -4.39
CA ARG A 118 23.51 18.35 -5.11
C ARG A 118 23.36 18.25 -6.64
N GLN A 119 23.25 17.04 -7.19
CA GLN A 119 23.04 16.83 -8.63
C GLN A 119 21.59 17.10 -9.06
N TYR A 120 20.62 16.89 -8.14
CA TYR A 120 19.19 17.05 -8.41
C TYR A 120 18.62 18.41 -8.03
N SER A 121 19.21 19.04 -7.03
CA SER A 121 18.76 20.33 -6.53
C SER A 121 19.80 21.39 -6.87
N GLY A 122 19.36 22.42 -7.58
CA GLY A 122 19.95 23.74 -7.34
C GLY A 122 19.78 24.01 -5.84
N LEU A 123 20.85 23.81 -5.07
CA LEU A 123 20.87 23.94 -3.62
C LEU A 123 20.58 25.38 -3.19
N SER A 124 19.30 25.74 -3.15
CA SER A 124 18.81 26.98 -2.53
C SER A 124 17.70 26.77 -1.49
N SER A 125 17.21 25.54 -1.24
CA SER A 125 16.25 25.29 -0.15
C SER A 125 16.72 24.16 0.78
N GLY A 126 16.77 24.42 2.09
CA GLY A 126 17.21 23.49 3.13
C GLY A 126 16.39 22.20 3.32
N GLU A 127 15.59 21.79 2.34
CA GLU A 127 14.70 20.61 2.41
C GLU A 127 15.47 19.28 2.35
N GLY A 128 16.55 19.19 1.57
CA GLY A 128 17.36 17.97 1.45
C GLY A 128 18.12 17.59 2.73
N VAL A 129 18.72 18.58 3.41
CA VAL A 129 19.44 18.39 4.68
C VAL A 129 18.48 17.97 5.80
N ASN A 130 17.28 18.56 5.85
CA ASN A 130 16.24 18.19 6.82
C ASN A 130 15.78 16.73 6.67
N LYS A 131 15.70 16.21 5.44
CA LYS A 131 15.32 14.81 5.19
C LYS A 131 16.42 13.83 5.60
N GLN A 132 17.69 14.14 5.34
CA GLN A 132 18.82 13.27 5.74
C GLN A 132 18.92 13.17 7.26
N TYR A 133 18.84 14.30 7.96
CA TYR A 133 18.87 14.34 9.42
C TYR A 133 17.66 13.61 10.04
N PHE A 134 16.46 13.75 9.46
CA PHE A 134 15.28 12.98 9.86
C PHE A 134 15.51 11.45 9.77
N LEU A 135 16.09 10.96 8.69
CA LEU A 135 16.36 9.53 8.51
C LEU A 135 17.41 9.01 9.51
N GLN A 136 18.42 9.82 9.86
CA GLN A 136 19.39 9.47 10.90
C GLN A 136 18.73 9.33 12.27
N LEU A 137 17.93 10.32 12.66
CA LEU A 137 17.24 10.32 13.95
C LEU A 137 16.24 9.17 14.10
N MET A 138 15.59 8.78 13.00
CA MET A 138 14.67 7.65 13.00
C MET A 138 15.41 6.34 13.26
N ARG A 139 16.61 6.20 12.68
CA ARG A 139 17.47 5.02 12.80
C ARG A 139 18.15 4.91 14.15
N SER A 140 18.57 6.03 14.74
CA SER A 140 19.09 6.04 16.12
C SER A 140 18.02 5.63 17.14
N ASN A 141 16.74 5.62 16.73
CA ASN A 141 15.59 5.34 17.58
C ASN A 141 15.57 6.24 18.84
N ASP A 142 16.12 7.45 18.69
CA ASP A 142 16.25 8.43 19.75
C ASP A 142 15.02 9.34 19.75
N ALA A 143 14.11 9.07 20.68
CA ALA A 143 12.89 9.85 20.81
C ALA A 143 13.16 11.30 21.23
N GLU A 144 14.23 11.59 21.97
CA GLU A 144 14.55 12.94 22.42
C GLU A 144 15.03 13.79 21.25
N ALA A 145 16.00 13.28 20.50
CA ALA A 145 16.53 13.97 19.34
C ALA A 145 15.48 14.08 18.22
N MET A 146 14.65 13.06 18.01
CA MET A 146 13.52 13.13 17.07
C MET A 146 12.46 14.15 17.50
N SER A 147 12.11 14.19 18.79
CA SER A 147 11.19 15.20 19.32
C SER A 147 11.74 16.60 19.14
N TRP A 148 13.01 16.83 19.45
CA TRP A 148 13.67 18.11 19.22
C TRP A 148 13.63 18.52 17.74
N PHE A 149 13.93 17.59 16.83
CA PHE A 149 13.87 17.84 15.40
C PHE A 149 12.46 18.26 14.96
N PHE A 150 11.42 17.56 15.41
CA PHE A 150 10.03 17.91 15.09
C PHE A 150 9.59 19.24 15.68
N GLN A 151 10.09 19.60 16.87
CA GLN A 151 9.88 20.92 17.45
C GLN A 151 10.59 22.01 16.64
N SER A 152 11.81 21.74 16.15
CA SER A 152 12.62 22.68 15.38
C SER A 152 12.13 22.96 13.95
N MET A 153 11.25 22.09 13.40
CA MET A 153 10.58 22.36 12.13
C MET A 153 9.75 23.65 12.29
N GLN A 154 10.28 24.78 11.81
CA GLN A 154 9.65 26.09 11.96
C GLN A 154 8.26 26.10 11.31
N PRO A 155 7.30 26.84 11.89
CA PRO A 155 6.04 27.14 11.22
C PRO A 155 6.34 28.07 10.04
N GLY A 156 6.52 27.51 8.83
CA GLY A 156 6.57 28.30 7.61
C GLY A 156 5.27 29.08 7.46
N VAL A 157 5.33 30.41 7.63
CA VAL A 157 4.26 31.41 7.44
C VAL A 157 2.84 30.85 7.61
N GLY A 158 2.54 30.39 8.83
CA GLY A 158 1.23 29.86 9.21
C GLY A 158 1.34 28.78 10.28
N GLU A 159 0.74 29.03 11.44
CA GLU A 159 0.63 28.09 12.58
C GLU A 159 0.13 26.69 12.16
N VAL A 160 -0.72 26.65 11.12
CA VAL A 160 -1.28 25.42 10.52
C VAL A 160 -0.23 24.55 9.83
N ALA A 161 0.73 25.14 9.12
CA ALA A 161 1.76 24.37 8.40
C ALA A 161 2.68 23.60 9.35
N GLY A 162 3.00 24.19 10.51
CA GLY A 162 3.78 23.52 11.56
C GLY A 162 3.05 22.33 12.21
N ILE A 163 1.73 22.43 12.39
CA ILE A 163 0.89 21.33 12.92
C ILE A 163 0.80 20.18 11.90
N VAL A 164 0.57 20.51 10.64
CA VAL A 164 0.48 19.53 9.54
C VAL A 164 1.80 18.79 9.39
N ASN A 165 2.94 19.51 9.33
CA ASN A 165 4.25 18.89 9.14
C ASN A 165 4.61 17.92 10.27
N ARG A 166 4.30 18.26 11.54
CA ARG A 166 4.56 17.37 12.68
C ARG A 166 3.65 16.15 12.69
N SER A 167 2.38 16.32 12.30
CA SER A 167 1.43 15.21 12.20
C SER A 167 1.81 14.24 11.09
N VAL A 168 2.17 14.76 9.91
CA VAL A 168 2.70 13.99 8.78
C VAL A 168 3.98 13.27 9.16
N ALA A 169 4.84 13.89 9.97
CA ALA A 169 6.08 13.25 10.41
C ALA A 169 5.82 12.07 11.37
N ILE A 170 4.80 12.14 12.23
CA ILE A 170 4.33 10.98 13.03
C ILE A 170 3.80 9.87 12.11
N ASP A 171 2.99 10.21 11.11
CA ASP A 171 2.47 9.25 10.14
C ASP A 171 3.61 8.56 9.37
N TRP A 172 4.65 9.29 8.99
CA TRP A 172 5.85 8.72 8.36
C TRP A 172 6.60 7.73 9.25
N LEU A 173 6.67 7.97 10.56
CA LEU A 173 7.23 7.01 11.50
C LEU A 173 6.39 5.73 11.53
N CYS A 174 5.06 5.87 11.53
CA CYS A 174 4.12 4.74 11.50
C CYS A 174 4.19 3.93 10.20
N GLN A 175 4.20 4.60 9.03
CA GLN A 175 4.34 3.98 7.71
C GLN A 175 5.64 3.17 7.59
N ARG A 176 6.71 3.60 8.28
CA ARG A 176 8.00 2.89 8.33
C ARG A 176 8.12 1.87 9.47
N GLY A 177 7.03 1.58 10.19
CA GLY A 177 7.01 0.57 11.25
C GLY A 177 7.59 1.01 12.61
N HIS A 178 7.99 2.27 12.76
CA HIS A 178 8.54 2.82 14.01
C HIS A 178 7.44 3.28 14.99
N ARG A 179 6.42 2.45 15.24
CA ARG A 179 5.26 2.82 16.08
C ARG A 179 5.62 3.21 17.50
N THR A 180 6.55 2.51 18.13
CA THR A 180 6.99 2.82 19.49
C THR A 180 7.64 4.20 19.56
N LEU A 181 8.52 4.50 18.60
CA LEU A 181 9.15 5.82 18.47
C LEU A 181 8.09 6.89 18.17
N ALA A 182 7.16 6.63 17.24
CA ALA A 182 6.06 7.53 16.94
C ALA A 182 5.24 7.87 18.18
N ARG A 183 4.89 6.87 19.00
CA ARG A 183 4.19 7.06 20.28
C ARG A 183 5.02 7.92 21.23
N GLN A 184 6.28 7.55 21.44
CA GLN A 184 7.20 8.27 22.32
C GLN A 184 7.35 9.75 21.92
N VAL A 185 7.45 10.03 20.62
CA VAL A 185 7.59 11.39 20.09
C VAL A 185 6.26 12.15 20.22
N ALA A 186 5.12 11.54 19.86
CA ALA A 186 3.80 12.15 20.00
C ALA A 186 3.48 12.54 21.46
N THR A 187 3.83 11.69 22.43
CA THR A 187 3.66 11.99 23.86
C THR A 187 4.47 13.22 24.29
N ARG A 188 5.69 13.40 23.75
CA ARG A 188 6.60 14.52 24.08
C ARG A 188 6.26 15.84 23.40
N LEU A 189 5.45 15.83 22.34
CA LEU A 189 5.00 17.06 21.66
C LEU A 189 3.83 17.69 22.44
N THR A 190 4.11 18.65 23.32
CA THR A 190 3.15 19.17 24.33
C THR A 190 2.65 20.60 24.09
N ALA A 191 2.54 21.06 22.84
CA ALA A 191 2.03 22.41 22.55
C ALA A 191 0.48 22.42 22.46
N PRO A 192 -0.22 23.44 23.00
CA PRO A 192 -1.70 23.52 22.95
C PRO A 192 -2.28 23.37 21.55
N GLU A 193 -1.65 23.99 20.55
CA GLU A 193 -2.06 23.93 19.15
C GLU A 193 -1.89 22.53 18.52
N LEU A 194 -1.11 21.65 19.16
CA LEU A 194 -0.88 20.26 18.74
C LEU A 194 -1.79 19.26 19.46
N ASP A 195 -2.49 19.66 20.54
CA ASP A 195 -3.26 18.72 21.37
C ASP A 195 -4.28 17.92 20.58
N ALA A 196 -4.98 18.56 19.64
CA ALA A 196 -5.94 17.91 18.76
C ALA A 196 -5.28 16.84 17.88
N ALA A 197 -4.24 17.23 17.14
CA ALA A 197 -3.57 16.37 16.17
C ALA A 197 -2.80 15.22 16.85
N MET A 198 -2.06 15.52 17.92
CA MET A 198 -1.33 14.52 18.69
C MET A 198 -2.28 13.62 19.48
N GLY A 199 -3.38 14.15 20.02
CA GLY A 199 -4.40 13.35 20.70
C GLY A 199 -4.99 12.27 19.79
N LEU A 200 -5.32 12.61 18.53
CA LEU A 200 -5.79 11.64 17.55
C LEU A 200 -4.74 10.58 17.23
N ARG A 201 -3.47 10.96 17.03
CA ARG A 201 -2.38 10.00 16.77
C ARG A 201 -2.06 9.12 17.97
N LEU A 202 -2.14 9.66 19.18
CA LEU A 202 -1.99 8.90 20.42
C LEU A 202 -3.11 7.85 20.55
N ALA A 203 -4.35 8.19 20.17
CA ALA A 203 -5.45 7.23 20.11
C ALA A 203 -5.14 6.10 19.10
N ASP A 204 -4.67 6.45 17.89
CA ASP A 204 -4.28 5.49 16.84
C ASP A 204 -3.12 4.58 17.26
N LEU A 205 -2.18 5.11 18.05
CA LEU A 205 -1.01 4.39 18.58
C LEU A 205 -1.30 3.58 19.85
N GLY A 206 -2.55 3.57 20.33
CA GLY A 206 -2.96 2.85 21.54
C GLY A 206 -2.50 3.50 22.85
N ALA A 207 -2.09 4.76 22.83
CA ALA A 207 -1.77 5.57 24.01
C ALA A 207 -3.04 6.23 24.57
N THR A 208 -3.99 5.40 25.03
CA THR A 208 -5.36 5.82 25.34
C THR A 208 -5.42 6.83 26.48
N ALA A 209 -4.63 6.64 27.54
CA ALA A 209 -4.60 7.54 28.69
C ALA A 209 -4.05 8.92 28.30
N GLU A 210 -2.96 8.94 27.53
CA GLU A 210 -2.35 10.18 27.04
C GLU A 210 -3.29 10.91 26.07
N ALA A 211 -3.96 10.19 25.17
CA ALA A 211 -4.97 10.75 24.27
C ALA A 211 -6.16 11.35 25.04
N GLU A 212 -6.68 10.64 26.05
CA GLU A 212 -7.78 11.13 26.88
C GLU A 212 -7.38 12.36 27.71
N GLN A 213 -6.13 12.42 28.18
CA GLN A 213 -5.57 13.60 28.83
C GLN A 213 -5.53 14.80 27.87
N ARG A 214 -5.11 14.60 26.62
CA ARG A 214 -5.15 15.66 25.58
C ARG A 214 -6.58 16.10 25.26
N ALA A 215 -7.52 15.14 25.23
CA ALA A 215 -8.93 15.46 25.06
C ALA A 215 -9.45 16.36 26.19
N ALA A 216 -9.14 16.03 27.45
CA ALA A 216 -9.51 16.84 28.60
C ALA A 216 -8.90 18.25 28.54
N GLY A 217 -7.61 18.36 28.22
CA GLY A 217 -6.95 19.65 28.03
C GLY A 217 -7.64 20.49 26.96
N SER A 218 -7.92 19.91 25.79
CA SER A 218 -8.60 20.60 24.68
C SER A 218 -10.03 21.03 25.01
N MET A 219 -10.76 20.28 25.84
CA MET A 219 -12.11 20.67 26.29
C MET A 219 -12.12 21.94 27.17
N THR A 220 -11.01 22.22 27.86
CA THR A 220 -10.89 23.39 28.75
C THR A 220 -10.31 24.64 28.06
N GLN A 221 -9.83 24.52 26.83
CA GLN A 221 -9.25 25.63 26.09
C GLN A 221 -10.33 26.58 25.56
N THR A 222 -10.35 27.82 26.05
CA THR A 222 -11.18 28.91 25.52
C THR A 222 -10.53 29.48 24.26
N THR A 223 -10.77 28.86 23.10
CA THR A 223 -10.36 29.42 21.80
C THR A 223 -11.59 29.85 20.98
N ARG A 224 -11.37 30.62 19.89
CA ARG A 224 -12.43 30.94 18.92
C ARG A 224 -12.92 29.73 18.13
N ARG A 225 -12.21 28.59 18.18
CA ARG A 225 -12.60 27.32 17.54
C ARG A 225 -13.21 26.40 18.60
N ALA A 226 -14.17 25.55 18.19
CA ALA A 226 -14.77 24.58 19.09
C ALA A 226 -13.69 23.60 19.64
N PRO A 227 -13.79 23.16 20.90
CA PRO A 227 -12.81 22.27 21.51
C PRO A 227 -12.71 20.94 20.73
N ALA A 228 -11.50 20.47 20.43
CA ALA A 228 -11.24 19.24 19.67
C ALA A 228 -11.32 17.95 20.51
N GLY A 229 -11.41 18.09 21.85
CA GLY A 229 -11.52 16.95 22.76
C GLY A 229 -12.60 15.91 22.41
N PRO A 230 -13.83 16.29 22.00
CA PRO A 230 -14.84 15.34 21.57
C PRO A 230 -14.43 14.50 20.35
N GLU A 231 -13.64 15.03 19.42
CA GLU A 231 -13.13 14.27 18.27
C GLU A 231 -12.12 13.22 18.69
N ILE A 232 -11.26 13.54 19.67
CA ILE A 232 -10.31 12.58 20.26
C ILE A 232 -11.07 11.48 21.03
N LEU A 233 -12.08 11.84 21.84
CA LEU A 233 -12.91 10.87 22.56
C LEU A 233 -13.70 9.97 21.61
N ALA A 234 -14.26 10.53 20.53
CA ALA A 234 -14.92 9.75 19.50
C ALA A 234 -13.95 8.78 18.81
N ARG A 235 -12.72 9.22 18.50
CA ARG A 235 -11.68 8.34 17.95
C ARG A 235 -11.32 7.22 18.93
N LEU A 236 -11.19 7.51 20.22
CA LEU A 236 -10.98 6.51 21.27
C LEU A 236 -12.13 5.50 21.33
N ALA A 237 -13.38 5.94 21.17
CA ALA A 237 -14.54 5.06 21.13
C ALA A 237 -14.51 4.13 19.90
N VAL A 238 -14.11 4.64 18.72
CA VAL A 238 -13.89 3.80 17.53
C VAL A 238 -12.83 2.74 17.80
N MET A 239 -11.71 3.11 18.43
CA MET A 239 -10.65 2.16 18.79
C MET A 239 -11.12 1.12 19.82
N ALA A 240 -11.89 1.53 20.83
CA ALA A 240 -12.46 0.63 21.83
C ALA A 240 -13.46 -0.35 21.20
N SER A 241 -14.32 0.13 20.30
CA SER A 241 -15.28 -0.68 19.56
C SER A 241 -14.61 -1.78 18.74
N ARG A 242 -13.50 -1.46 18.05
CA ARG A 242 -12.70 -2.46 17.31
C ARG A 242 -12.07 -3.53 18.19
N ARG A 243 -11.79 -3.22 19.45
CA ARG A 243 -11.36 -4.21 20.46
C ARG A 243 -12.53 -5.00 21.07
N GLY A 244 -13.77 -4.57 20.83
CA GLY A 244 -14.98 -5.16 21.39
C GLY A 244 -15.21 -4.76 22.85
N ASP A 245 -14.64 -3.62 23.26
CA ASP A 245 -14.73 -3.11 24.63
C ASP A 245 -15.97 -2.21 24.76
N SER A 246 -17.14 -2.83 24.89
CA SER A 246 -18.42 -2.11 24.95
C SER A 246 -18.53 -1.20 26.17
N ALA A 247 -17.93 -1.59 27.30
CA ALA A 247 -17.93 -0.80 28.53
C ALA A 247 -17.15 0.51 28.34
N GLU A 248 -15.98 0.43 27.71
CA GLU A 248 -15.17 1.61 27.40
C GLU A 248 -15.85 2.52 26.36
N VAL A 249 -16.48 1.94 25.34
CA VAL A 249 -17.28 2.72 24.37
C VAL A 249 -18.39 3.48 25.08
N GLU A 250 -19.17 2.81 25.93
CA GLU A 250 -20.25 3.45 26.68
C GLU A 250 -19.73 4.59 27.56
N ARG A 251 -18.62 4.37 28.28
CA ARG A 251 -17.97 5.39 29.11
C ARG A 251 -17.58 6.62 28.29
N LEU A 252 -16.93 6.42 27.14
CA LEU A 252 -16.48 7.50 26.27
C LEU A 252 -17.66 8.26 25.65
N VAL A 253 -18.72 7.55 25.23
CA VAL A 253 -19.95 8.17 24.70
C VAL A 253 -20.62 9.05 25.76
N ARG A 254 -20.82 8.53 26.98
CA ARG A 254 -21.40 9.29 28.09
C ARG A 254 -20.57 10.54 28.40
N LYS A 255 -19.24 10.41 28.43
CA LYS A 255 -18.33 11.54 28.64
C LYS A 255 -18.48 12.63 27.58
N VAL A 256 -18.66 12.28 26.30
CA VAL A 256 -18.91 13.27 25.23
C VAL A 256 -20.28 13.93 25.41
N VAL A 257 -21.32 13.15 25.68
CA VAL A 257 -22.69 13.65 25.87
C VAL A 257 -22.78 14.61 27.05
N GLU A 258 -22.08 14.33 28.15
CA GLU A 258 -22.04 15.19 29.34
C GLU A 258 -21.21 16.47 29.13
N ALA A 259 -20.19 16.42 28.27
CA ALA A 259 -19.25 17.52 28.08
C ALA A 259 -19.63 18.52 26.99
N VAL A 260 -20.55 18.18 26.06
CA VAL A 260 -20.83 18.99 24.86
C VAL A 260 -22.29 19.44 24.82
N GLU A 261 -22.49 20.75 24.64
CA GLU A 261 -23.83 21.31 24.46
C GLU A 261 -24.44 20.87 23.12
N PRO A 262 -25.75 20.56 23.05
CA PRO A 262 -26.39 20.08 21.82
C PRO A 262 -26.12 20.95 20.59
N ARG A 263 -26.26 22.28 20.67
CA ARG A 263 -25.94 23.22 19.58
C ARG A 263 -24.53 23.10 18.98
N GLN A 264 -23.55 22.58 19.74
CA GLN A 264 -22.17 22.42 19.28
C GLN A 264 -21.94 21.14 18.46
N LEU A 265 -22.93 20.25 18.43
CA LEU A 265 -22.89 18.99 17.71
C LEU A 265 -23.34 19.20 16.25
N SER A 266 -22.42 19.51 15.34
CA SER A 266 -22.71 19.66 13.90
C SER A 266 -22.12 18.50 13.07
N PRO A 267 -22.78 18.04 11.98
CA PRO A 267 -22.21 17.12 10.99
C PRO A 267 -20.92 17.60 10.31
N ASP A 268 -20.61 18.90 10.39
CA ASP A 268 -19.37 19.47 9.86
C ASP A 268 -18.14 19.04 10.68
N ARG A 269 -18.35 18.67 11.94
CA ARG A 269 -17.29 18.17 12.81
C ARG A 269 -17.10 16.68 12.57
N ARG A 270 -15.99 16.34 11.93
CA ARG A 270 -15.72 14.99 11.42
C ARG A 270 -14.49 14.39 12.08
N VAL A 271 -14.58 13.11 12.40
CA VAL A 271 -13.49 12.28 12.88
C VAL A 271 -13.17 11.22 11.84
N SER A 272 -11.90 10.93 11.63
CA SER A 272 -11.54 9.78 10.80
C SER A 272 -11.91 8.50 11.52
N VAL A 273 -12.63 7.62 10.83
CA VAL A 273 -12.99 6.26 11.30
C VAL A 273 -12.22 5.18 10.56
N ASP A 274 -11.35 5.56 9.64
CA ASP A 274 -10.55 4.62 8.87
C ASP A 274 -9.42 4.06 9.72
N TYR A 275 -8.77 3.04 9.19
CA TYR A 275 -7.48 2.63 9.68
C TYR A 275 -6.40 3.49 9.00
N GLY A 276 -5.97 4.53 9.70
CA GLY A 276 -4.86 5.40 9.28
C GLY A 276 -3.50 4.71 9.43
N ASP A 277 -2.42 5.38 9.05
CA ASP A 277 -1.06 4.82 9.01
C ASP A 277 -0.59 4.25 10.36
N CYS A 278 -0.99 4.88 11.46
CA CYS A 278 -0.59 4.45 12.81
C CYS A 278 -1.43 3.30 13.37
N ASP A 279 -2.68 3.19 12.94
CA ASP A 279 -3.70 2.25 13.46
C ASP A 279 -3.81 0.98 12.58
N TRP A 280 -3.50 1.08 11.28
CA TRP A 280 -3.42 -0.09 10.41
C TRP A 280 -2.09 -0.83 10.57
N THR A 281 -2.14 -2.07 11.06
CA THR A 281 -0.92 -2.86 11.36
C THR A 281 -0.41 -3.71 10.21
N LEU A 282 -1.21 -3.92 9.17
CA LEU A 282 -0.88 -4.80 8.05
C LEU A 282 -0.28 -4.01 6.87
N ASP A 283 0.87 -4.41 6.32
CA ASP A 283 1.52 -3.69 5.20
C ASP A 283 0.66 -3.66 3.90
N ARG A 284 0.02 -2.52 3.57
CA ARG A 284 -0.83 -2.35 2.36
C ARG A 284 -0.02 -2.27 1.06
N SER A 285 1.29 -2.12 1.16
CA SER A 285 2.19 -2.06 0.01
C SER A 285 2.66 -3.43 -0.45
N PHE A 286 2.16 -4.54 0.12
CA PHE A 286 2.54 -5.92 -0.21
C PHE A 286 2.78 -6.14 -1.71
N ALA A 287 1.75 -5.91 -2.55
CA ALA A 287 1.85 -6.07 -4.00
C ALA A 287 2.96 -5.24 -4.64
N ARG A 288 3.02 -3.95 -4.25
CA ARG A 288 3.95 -2.97 -4.82
C ARG A 288 5.38 -3.22 -4.37
N HIS A 289 5.60 -3.71 -3.15
CA HIS A 289 6.90 -4.13 -2.67
C HIS A 289 7.47 -5.28 -3.51
N TRP A 290 6.62 -6.24 -3.90
CA TRP A 290 7.03 -7.30 -4.80
C TRP A 290 7.23 -6.79 -6.23
N GLN A 291 6.31 -6.02 -6.79
CA GLN A 291 6.45 -5.45 -8.13
C GLN A 291 7.69 -4.57 -8.29
N ALA A 292 8.06 -3.80 -7.26
CA ALA A 292 9.26 -2.98 -7.24
C ALA A 292 10.56 -3.79 -7.40
N ARG A 293 10.54 -5.12 -7.27
CA ARG A 293 11.69 -6.00 -7.46
C ARG A 293 11.88 -6.46 -8.92
N SER A 294 10.86 -6.28 -9.77
CA SER A 294 10.90 -6.65 -11.19
C SER A 294 11.81 -5.71 -11.95
N VAL A 295 12.75 -6.28 -12.71
CA VAL A 295 13.60 -5.52 -13.62
C VAL A 295 12.75 -4.87 -14.70
N TYR A 296 11.76 -5.60 -15.23
CA TYR A 296 10.83 -5.08 -16.23
C TYR A 296 10.01 -3.90 -15.67
N TRP A 297 9.40 -4.05 -14.49
CA TRP A 297 8.54 -3.04 -13.90
C TRP A 297 9.28 -1.75 -13.56
N GLN A 298 10.49 -1.85 -13.00
CA GLN A 298 11.35 -0.69 -12.71
C GLN A 298 11.68 0.14 -13.96
N SER A 299 11.62 -0.47 -15.15
CA SER A 299 11.98 0.16 -16.41
C SER A 299 10.80 0.69 -17.24
N ALA A 300 9.65 0.02 -17.16
CA ALA A 300 8.51 0.26 -18.04
C ALA A 300 7.43 1.18 -17.42
N PHE A 301 7.31 1.21 -16.08
CA PHE A 301 6.24 1.96 -15.41
C PHE A 301 6.78 2.69 -14.17
N LYS A 302 6.92 4.02 -14.28
CA LYS A 302 7.17 4.89 -13.13
C LYS A 302 5.98 4.75 -12.16
N LEU A 303 6.11 3.94 -11.10
CA LEU A 303 5.18 3.91 -9.98
C LEU A 303 5.38 5.17 -9.11
N THR A 304 4.99 6.33 -9.62
CA THR A 304 4.72 7.51 -8.81
C THR A 304 3.20 7.62 -8.63
N ALA A 305 2.63 6.66 -7.91
CA ALA A 305 1.27 6.77 -7.41
C ALA A 305 1.24 6.26 -5.97
N GLN A 306 1.41 7.18 -5.02
CA GLN A 306 0.90 6.97 -3.67
C GLN A 306 -0.62 6.82 -3.78
N PRO A 307 -1.26 5.78 -3.21
CA PRO A 307 -2.71 5.70 -3.21
C PRO A 307 -3.23 6.50 -2.04
N GLY A 308 -4.33 7.19 -2.31
CA GLY A 308 -5.32 7.50 -1.30
C GLY A 308 -5.16 8.88 -0.72
N GLY A 309 -5.88 9.83 -1.33
CA GLY A 309 -6.34 11.00 -0.61
C GLY A 309 -7.04 10.59 0.68
N THR A 310 -6.85 11.39 1.71
CA THR A 310 -7.49 11.29 3.01
C THR A 310 -9.00 11.14 2.80
N PRO A 311 -9.64 10.04 3.25
CA PRO A 311 -11.09 9.94 3.20
C PRO A 311 -11.71 11.04 4.07
N LEU A 312 -12.86 11.55 3.63
CA LEU A 312 -13.65 12.49 4.40
C LEU A 312 -14.11 11.80 5.70
N GLY A 313 -13.72 12.33 6.86
CA GLY A 313 -14.12 11.77 8.15
C GLY A 313 -15.65 11.69 8.34
N GLN A 314 -16.11 10.87 9.27
CA GLN A 314 -17.52 10.77 9.65
C GLN A 314 -17.88 11.82 10.71
N PRO A 315 -19.12 12.34 10.72
CA PRO A 315 -19.61 13.14 11.83
C PRO A 315 -19.36 12.41 13.17
N TYR A 316 -18.77 13.08 14.16
CA TYR A 316 -18.34 12.33 15.36
C TYR A 316 -19.51 11.73 16.15
N LEU A 317 -20.71 12.31 16.13
CA LEU A 317 -21.91 11.69 16.73
C LEU A 317 -22.28 10.38 16.02
N VAL A 318 -22.16 10.34 14.69
CA VAL A 318 -22.35 9.12 13.90
C VAL A 318 -21.27 8.11 14.28
N ALA A 319 -20.00 8.53 14.35
CA ALA A 319 -18.90 7.65 14.76
C ALA A 319 -19.10 7.07 16.18
N LEU A 320 -19.67 7.85 17.11
CA LEU A 320 -20.01 7.39 18.46
C LEU A 320 -21.14 6.34 18.42
N ALA A 321 -22.24 6.61 17.71
CA ALA A 321 -23.35 5.67 17.57
C ALA A 321 -22.90 4.37 16.86
N ASP A 322 -22.13 4.50 15.79
CA ASP A 322 -21.54 3.37 15.08
C ASP A 322 -20.56 2.60 15.98
N SER A 323 -19.79 3.28 16.84
CA SER A 323 -18.92 2.61 17.82
C SER A 323 -19.71 1.78 18.82
N VAL A 324 -20.85 2.28 19.30
CA VAL A 324 -21.77 1.52 20.19
C VAL A 324 -22.28 0.27 19.47
N ALA A 325 -22.85 0.44 18.28
CA ALA A 325 -23.37 -0.66 17.45
C ALA A 325 -22.27 -1.64 16.98
N GLY A 326 -21.04 -1.14 16.85
CA GLY A 326 -19.87 -1.90 16.46
C GLY A 326 -19.32 -2.79 17.59
N ALA A 327 -19.51 -2.37 18.84
CA ALA A 327 -18.97 -3.07 20.01
C ALA A 327 -19.90 -4.18 20.49
N THR A 328 -21.22 -3.93 20.47
CA THR A 328 -22.23 -4.88 20.96
C THR A 328 -23.63 -4.56 20.39
N ALA A 329 -24.58 -5.45 20.63
CA ALA A 329 -26.00 -5.26 20.31
C ALA A 329 -26.89 -5.63 21.50
N GLY A 330 -28.02 -4.96 21.62
CA GLY A 330 -29.02 -5.20 22.66
C GLY A 330 -29.77 -3.94 23.08
N PRO A 331 -30.78 -4.07 23.95
CA PRO A 331 -31.65 -2.97 24.35
C PRO A 331 -30.91 -1.73 24.88
N ALA A 332 -29.87 -1.93 25.71
CA ALA A 332 -29.08 -0.81 26.27
C ALA A 332 -28.31 -0.03 25.19
N SER A 333 -27.78 -0.73 24.18
CA SER A 333 -27.09 -0.11 23.05
C SER A 333 -28.05 0.66 22.16
N VAL A 334 -29.25 0.10 21.92
CA VAL A 334 -30.33 0.78 21.21
C VAL A 334 -30.74 2.04 21.95
N GLU A 335 -30.95 1.96 23.27
CA GLU A 335 -31.32 3.10 24.11
C GLU A 335 -30.26 4.21 24.05
N LEU A 336 -28.97 3.86 24.16
CA LEU A 336 -27.88 4.83 24.07
C LEU A 336 -27.83 5.52 22.70
N ILE A 337 -28.05 4.78 21.61
CA ILE A 337 -28.10 5.37 20.26
C ILE A 337 -29.36 6.23 20.08
N GLU A 338 -30.50 5.84 20.67
CA GLU A 338 -31.71 6.68 20.67
C GLU A 338 -31.50 7.99 21.43
N GLN A 339 -30.73 7.98 22.52
CA GLN A 339 -30.30 9.21 23.21
C GLN A 339 -29.43 10.08 22.28
N LEU A 340 -28.46 9.51 21.57
CA LEU A 340 -27.64 10.23 20.59
C LEU A 340 -28.47 10.82 19.45
N ILE A 341 -29.46 10.07 18.97
CA ILE A 341 -30.44 10.53 17.98
C ILE A 341 -31.25 11.72 18.52
N ALA A 342 -31.77 11.64 19.75
CA ALA A 342 -32.55 12.71 20.35
C ALA A 342 -31.72 13.99 20.53
N ILE A 343 -30.44 13.82 20.91
CA ILE A 343 -29.46 14.90 21.00
C ILE A 343 -29.20 15.52 19.62
N PHE A 344 -29.01 14.70 18.58
CA PHE A 344 -28.84 15.15 17.20
C PHE A 344 -30.06 15.94 16.70
N ASP A 345 -31.28 15.41 16.92
CA ASP A 345 -32.53 16.07 16.51
C ASP A 345 -32.75 17.38 17.27
N LYS A 346 -32.34 17.45 18.55
CA LYS A 346 -32.30 18.71 19.31
C LYS A 346 -31.29 19.69 18.71
N SER A 347 -30.09 19.23 18.37
CA SER A 347 -29.05 20.06 17.76
C SER A 347 -29.47 20.63 16.40
N ALA A 348 -30.09 19.82 15.54
CA ALA A 348 -30.62 20.26 14.25
C ALA A 348 -31.60 21.43 14.44
N ARG A 349 -32.55 21.30 15.38
CA ARG A 349 -33.52 22.37 15.71
C ARG A 349 -32.83 23.63 16.24
N GLU A 350 -31.88 23.48 17.16
CA GLU A 350 -31.12 24.62 17.71
C GLU A 350 -30.26 25.34 16.66
N ASN A 351 -29.85 24.62 15.60
CA ASN A 351 -29.13 25.17 14.44
C ASN A 351 -30.07 25.61 13.30
N GLY A 352 -31.39 25.62 13.51
CA GLY A 352 -32.37 26.07 12.51
C GLY A 352 -32.54 25.12 11.32
N ILE A 353 -32.15 23.85 11.46
CA ILE A 353 -32.29 22.82 10.43
C ILE A 353 -33.58 22.04 10.63
N ASP A 354 -34.47 22.10 9.64
CA ASP A 354 -35.62 21.20 9.54
C ASP A 354 -35.22 19.94 8.75
N LEU A 355 -35.16 18.80 9.46
CA LEU A 355 -34.77 17.51 8.88
C LEU A 355 -35.77 16.99 7.84
N THR A 356 -37.03 17.42 7.89
CA THR A 356 -38.04 17.09 6.87
C THR A 356 -37.71 17.79 5.56
N ASN A 357 -37.41 19.09 5.64
CA ASN A 357 -36.99 19.87 4.47
C ASN A 357 -35.64 19.37 3.94
N ALA A 358 -34.71 18.98 4.83
CA ALA A 358 -33.44 18.39 4.41
C ALA A 358 -33.63 17.09 3.61
N ALA A 359 -34.59 16.25 4.00
CA ALA A 359 -34.92 15.03 3.26
C ALA A 359 -35.52 15.32 1.87
N ILE A 360 -36.39 16.32 1.76
CA ILE A 360 -36.95 16.77 0.47
C ILE A 360 -35.82 17.28 -0.44
N LEU A 361 -34.97 18.17 0.08
CA LEU A 361 -33.82 18.70 -0.65
C LEU A 361 -32.82 17.63 -1.09
N ALA A 362 -32.72 16.53 -0.34
CA ALA A 362 -31.91 15.37 -0.70
C ALA A 362 -32.49 14.57 -1.86
N ALA A 363 -33.81 14.38 -1.90
CA ALA A 363 -34.48 13.72 -3.01
C ALA A 363 -34.34 14.49 -4.33
N ASP A 364 -34.29 15.82 -4.26
CA ASP A 364 -34.19 16.72 -5.43
C ASP A 364 -32.74 17.01 -5.88
N ALA A 365 -31.72 16.54 -5.15
CA ALA A 365 -30.31 16.84 -5.39
C ALA A 365 -29.68 16.00 -6.53
N GLN A 366 -30.32 15.98 -7.71
CA GLN A 366 -29.89 15.16 -8.85
C GLN A 366 -28.67 15.73 -9.60
N THR A 367 -28.40 17.04 -9.50
CA THR A 367 -27.26 17.70 -10.17
C THR A 367 -26.15 18.09 -9.19
N ASP A 368 -24.91 18.20 -9.66
CA ASP A 368 -23.77 18.64 -8.83
C ASP A 368 -23.96 20.06 -8.28
N LEU A 369 -24.62 20.94 -9.04
CA LEU A 369 -24.95 22.30 -8.59
C LEU A 369 -25.98 22.27 -7.44
N ALA A 370 -27.03 21.45 -7.56
CA ALA A 370 -28.00 21.27 -6.49
C ALA A 370 -27.37 20.65 -5.23
N ARG A 371 -26.45 19.69 -5.39
CA ARG A 371 -25.70 19.12 -4.25
C ARG A 371 -24.83 20.14 -3.55
N ARG A 372 -24.16 21.04 -4.28
CA ARG A 372 -23.35 22.11 -3.67
C ARG A 372 -24.22 23.13 -2.94
N ASN A 373 -25.34 23.54 -3.54
CA ASN A 373 -26.24 24.52 -2.95
C ASN A 373 -26.95 24.00 -1.69
N ASN A 374 -27.25 22.70 -1.65
CA ASN A 374 -27.93 22.06 -0.53
C ASN A 374 -26.97 21.35 0.44
N ALA A 375 -25.65 21.51 0.28
CA ALA A 375 -24.63 20.73 0.99
C ALA A 375 -24.82 20.66 2.53
N PRO A 376 -25.15 21.76 3.23
CA PRO A 376 -25.42 21.69 4.67
C PRO A 376 -26.61 20.79 5.00
N ALA A 377 -27.75 20.98 4.32
CA ALA A 377 -28.95 20.15 4.54
C ALA A 377 -28.69 18.66 4.23
N LEU A 378 -27.94 18.38 3.16
CA LEU A 378 -27.52 17.02 2.81
C LEU A 378 -26.63 16.39 3.89
N ALA A 379 -25.75 17.16 4.53
CA ALA A 379 -24.89 16.65 5.61
C ALA A 379 -25.71 16.27 6.86
N TRP A 380 -26.71 17.07 7.22
CA TRP A 380 -27.64 16.74 8.32
C TRP A 380 -28.53 15.53 8.00
N TYR A 381 -29.08 15.47 6.79
CA TYR A 381 -29.87 14.32 6.34
C TYR A 381 -29.04 13.03 6.33
N GLY A 382 -27.83 13.07 5.75
CA GLY A 382 -26.92 11.93 5.70
C GLY A 382 -26.51 11.45 7.09
N ALA A 383 -26.16 12.38 8.01
CA ALA A 383 -25.84 12.02 9.38
C ALA A 383 -27.02 11.36 10.11
N ARG A 384 -28.25 11.85 9.89
CA ARG A 384 -29.45 11.23 10.47
C ARG A 384 -29.68 9.81 9.98
N HIS A 385 -29.46 9.58 8.68
CA HIS A 385 -29.54 8.24 8.08
C HIS A 385 -28.51 7.29 8.70
N SER A 386 -27.26 7.71 8.84
CA SER A 386 -26.24 6.89 9.48
C SER A 386 -26.60 6.54 10.93
N LEU A 387 -27.17 7.47 11.70
CA LEU A 387 -27.64 7.19 13.07
C LEU A 387 -28.78 6.16 13.12
N ILE A 388 -29.70 6.19 12.15
CA ILE A 388 -30.77 5.19 12.02
C ILE A 388 -30.17 3.80 11.74
N LEU A 389 -29.17 3.75 10.85
CA LEU A 389 -28.49 2.51 10.51
C LEU A 389 -27.64 1.98 11.68
N ALA A 390 -27.02 2.85 12.48
CA ALA A 390 -26.33 2.48 13.71
C ALA A 390 -27.30 1.83 14.73
N ARG A 391 -28.48 2.44 14.92
CA ARG A 391 -29.54 1.89 15.79
C ARG A 391 -29.97 0.50 15.33
N MET A 392 -30.13 0.33 14.02
CA MET A 392 -30.41 -0.97 13.41
C MET A 392 -29.24 -1.94 13.66
N ALA A 393 -27.98 -1.57 13.42
CA ALA A 393 -26.85 -2.45 13.70
C ALA A 393 -26.74 -2.86 15.18
N ALA A 394 -27.18 -2.01 16.12
CA ALA A 394 -27.24 -2.30 17.54
C ALA A 394 -28.39 -3.26 17.96
N GLY A 395 -29.24 -3.68 17.02
CA GLY A 395 -30.28 -4.70 17.27
C GLY A 395 -31.72 -4.20 17.18
N ALA A 396 -31.98 -2.93 16.86
CA ALA A 396 -33.35 -2.46 16.63
C ALA A 396 -33.96 -3.05 15.34
N PRO A 397 -35.29 -3.24 15.24
CA PRO A 397 -35.94 -3.76 14.03
C PRO A 397 -35.59 -2.97 12.76
N ILE A 398 -35.55 -3.66 11.62
CA ILE A 398 -35.38 -3.03 10.31
C ILE A 398 -36.72 -2.42 9.89
N ASP A 399 -37.01 -1.22 10.39
CA ASP A 399 -38.18 -0.44 9.98
C ASP A 399 -38.01 0.18 8.58
N ASP A 400 -39.08 0.81 8.07
CA ASP A 400 -39.07 1.41 6.72
C ASP A 400 -37.98 2.46 6.52
N ALA A 401 -37.61 3.20 7.57
CA ALA A 401 -36.56 4.20 7.48
C ALA A 401 -35.17 3.53 7.36
N ALA A 402 -34.90 2.53 8.20
CA ALA A 402 -33.67 1.75 8.13
C ALA A 402 -33.55 1.00 6.80
N ALA A 403 -34.61 0.35 6.34
CA ALA A 403 -34.60 -0.41 5.10
C ALA A 403 -34.39 0.46 3.84
N LYS A 404 -34.91 1.70 3.82
CA LYS A 404 -34.65 2.66 2.73
C LYS A 404 -33.23 3.22 2.75
N ALA A 405 -32.62 3.34 3.93
CA ALA A 405 -31.28 3.88 4.07
C ALA A 405 -30.18 2.82 3.88
N LEU A 406 -30.50 1.54 4.11
CA LEU A 406 -29.55 0.44 4.06
C LEU A 406 -29.04 0.21 2.62
N SER A 407 -27.72 0.04 2.50
CA SER A 407 -27.06 -0.31 1.25
C SER A 407 -25.93 -1.31 1.50
N VAL A 408 -25.48 -1.99 0.44
CA VAL A 408 -24.29 -2.85 0.49
C VAL A 408 -23.07 -2.04 0.91
N ASP A 409 -22.85 -0.88 0.29
CA ASP A 409 -21.69 -0.01 0.58
C ASP A 409 -21.62 0.41 2.04
N TRP A 410 -22.76 0.78 2.63
CA TRP A 410 -22.81 1.12 4.06
C TRP A 410 -22.48 -0.10 4.93
N ALA A 411 -23.10 -1.25 4.67
CA ALA A 411 -22.89 -2.45 5.49
C ALA A 411 -21.45 -2.94 5.41
N VAL A 412 -20.86 -2.95 4.22
CA VAL A 412 -19.45 -3.28 3.99
C VAL A 412 -18.53 -2.30 4.71
N SER A 413 -18.75 -0.99 4.56
CA SER A 413 -17.93 0.02 5.22
C SER A 413 -18.00 -0.11 6.73
N PHE A 414 -19.21 -0.28 7.27
CA PHE A 414 -19.44 -0.45 8.70
C PHE A 414 -18.74 -1.70 9.24
N LEU A 415 -18.87 -2.86 8.58
CA LEU A 415 -18.23 -4.10 9.00
C LEU A 415 -16.70 -4.06 8.85
N ALA A 416 -16.18 -3.32 7.87
CA ALA A 416 -14.74 -3.09 7.74
C ALA A 416 -14.23 -2.21 8.89
N ILE A 417 -14.94 -1.15 9.26
CA ILE A 417 -14.54 -0.26 10.38
C ILE A 417 -14.70 -0.96 11.74
N TYR A 418 -15.77 -1.72 11.93
CA TYR A 418 -16.16 -2.37 13.18
C TYR A 418 -16.24 -3.91 13.03
N PRO A 419 -15.10 -4.60 12.88
CA PRO A 419 -15.05 -6.02 12.55
C PRO A 419 -15.59 -6.96 13.65
N ARG A 420 -15.78 -6.45 14.87
CA ARG A 420 -16.39 -7.18 15.99
C ARG A 420 -17.91 -7.03 16.08
N SER A 421 -18.51 -6.21 15.22
CA SER A 421 -19.95 -5.99 15.24
C SER A 421 -20.73 -7.29 15.07
N PRO A 422 -21.86 -7.45 15.80
CA PRO A 422 -22.79 -8.56 15.60
C PRO A 422 -23.62 -8.42 14.30
N LEU A 423 -23.50 -7.31 13.56
CA LEU A 423 -24.29 -7.04 12.36
C LEU A 423 -24.18 -8.15 11.31
N ALA A 424 -22.97 -8.67 11.05
CA ALA A 424 -22.79 -9.74 10.07
C ALA A 424 -23.64 -10.98 10.43
N ARG A 425 -23.63 -11.41 11.70
CA ARG A 425 -24.45 -12.55 12.14
C ARG A 425 -25.95 -12.29 11.99
N ARG A 426 -26.41 -11.06 12.27
CA ARG A 426 -27.82 -10.69 12.09
C ARG A 426 -28.23 -10.75 10.61
N LEU A 427 -27.36 -10.29 9.71
CA LEU A 427 -27.63 -10.27 8.27
C LEU A 427 -27.50 -11.65 7.61
N ALA A 428 -26.82 -12.62 8.23
CA ALA A 428 -26.68 -13.98 7.69
C ALA A 428 -28.01 -14.77 7.66
N GLY A 429 -28.95 -14.41 8.53
CA GLY A 429 -30.26 -15.04 8.63
C GLY A 429 -31.34 -14.08 9.12
N PRO A 430 -31.73 -13.07 8.31
CA PRO A 430 -32.82 -12.17 8.68
C PRO A 430 -34.11 -12.98 8.86
N ALA A 431 -34.81 -12.76 9.97
CA ALA A 431 -35.98 -13.54 10.37
C ALA A 431 -37.21 -12.65 10.61
N GLY A 432 -38.40 -13.21 10.40
CA GLY A 432 -39.67 -12.54 10.67
C GLY A 432 -39.80 -11.19 9.97
N ALA A 433 -40.14 -10.16 10.75
CA ALA A 433 -40.40 -8.80 10.25
C ALA A 433 -39.21 -8.14 9.55
N ASP A 434 -37.96 -8.43 9.95
CA ASP A 434 -36.76 -7.88 9.31
C ASP A 434 -36.62 -8.38 7.86
N ARG A 435 -36.91 -9.67 7.66
CA ARG A 435 -36.89 -10.28 6.33
C ARG A 435 -38.00 -9.70 5.45
N GLU A 436 -39.22 -9.63 5.98
CA GLU A 436 -40.37 -9.09 5.26
C GLU A 436 -40.15 -7.62 4.85
N ALA A 437 -39.55 -6.80 5.72
CA ALA A 437 -39.23 -5.40 5.42
C ALA A 437 -38.20 -5.26 4.29
N LEU A 438 -37.11 -6.05 4.33
CA LEU A 438 -36.08 -6.04 3.29
C LEU A 438 -36.62 -6.59 1.96
N ASP A 439 -37.38 -7.68 1.98
CA ASP A 439 -37.99 -8.27 0.78
C ASP A 439 -38.98 -7.31 0.12
N ARG A 440 -39.72 -6.53 0.90
CA ARG A 440 -40.65 -5.52 0.38
C ARG A 440 -39.94 -4.37 -0.33
N ILE A 441 -38.79 -3.94 0.19
CA ILE A 441 -38.10 -2.72 -0.29
C ILE A 441 -37.09 -3.04 -1.38
N ASN A 442 -36.24 -4.04 -1.15
CA ASN A 442 -35.21 -4.43 -2.10
C ASN A 442 -34.76 -5.90 -1.88
N PRO A 443 -35.39 -6.87 -2.55
CA PRO A 443 -35.05 -8.30 -2.39
C PRO A 443 -33.62 -8.61 -2.87
N LYS A 444 -33.11 -7.87 -3.86
CA LYS A 444 -31.71 -8.00 -4.32
C LYS A 444 -30.71 -7.58 -3.23
N LEU A 445 -30.99 -6.49 -2.52
CA LEU A 445 -30.17 -6.04 -1.40
C LEU A 445 -30.13 -7.08 -0.27
N ARG A 446 -31.27 -7.72 0.07
CA ARG A 446 -31.29 -8.80 1.06
C ARG A 446 -30.31 -9.92 0.68
N ALA A 447 -30.40 -10.41 -0.56
CA ALA A 447 -29.57 -11.50 -1.05
C ALA A 447 -28.07 -11.16 -0.98
N GLN A 448 -27.69 -9.95 -1.40
CA GLN A 448 -26.31 -9.47 -1.35
C GLN A 448 -25.78 -9.34 0.09
N LEU A 449 -26.56 -8.75 1.01
CA LEU A 449 -26.17 -8.62 2.42
C LEU A 449 -26.06 -9.98 3.10
N GLN A 450 -26.97 -10.90 2.79
CA GLN A 450 -26.95 -12.26 3.32
C GLN A 450 -25.74 -13.04 2.82
N LEU A 451 -25.39 -12.90 1.53
CA LEU A 451 -24.19 -13.52 0.96
C LEU A 451 -22.91 -13.03 1.66
N ILE A 452 -22.74 -11.71 1.81
CA ILE A 452 -21.61 -11.10 2.53
C ILE A 452 -21.53 -11.66 3.95
N ALA A 453 -22.66 -11.68 4.66
CA ALA A 453 -22.74 -12.15 6.02
C ALA A 453 -22.39 -13.63 6.18
N LEU A 454 -22.91 -14.51 5.31
CA LEU A 454 -22.61 -15.94 5.33
C LEU A 454 -21.12 -16.20 5.08
N VAL A 455 -20.51 -15.46 4.14
CA VAL A 455 -19.06 -15.53 3.91
C VAL A 455 -18.29 -15.09 5.15
N LEU A 456 -18.66 -13.97 5.78
CA LEU A 456 -17.97 -13.45 6.97
C LEU A 456 -18.14 -14.31 8.24
N GLU A 457 -19.21 -15.11 8.33
CA GLU A 457 -19.39 -16.12 9.39
C GLU A 457 -18.72 -17.46 9.04
N GLY A 458 -18.09 -17.58 7.85
CA GLY A 458 -17.40 -18.80 7.42
C GLY A 458 -18.32 -19.90 6.89
N ASN A 459 -19.58 -19.57 6.57
CA ASN A 459 -20.58 -20.54 6.10
C ASN A 459 -20.57 -20.67 4.57
N ALA A 460 -19.57 -21.37 4.05
CA ALA A 460 -19.34 -21.54 2.62
C ALA A 460 -20.48 -22.26 1.89
N VAL A 461 -21.09 -23.26 2.55
CA VAL A 461 -22.13 -24.11 1.94
C VAL A 461 -23.41 -23.31 1.69
N ASP A 462 -23.89 -22.60 2.71
CA ASP A 462 -25.11 -21.81 2.58
C ASP A 462 -24.89 -20.58 1.68
N ALA A 463 -23.70 -19.98 1.71
CA ALA A 463 -23.34 -18.89 0.78
C ALA A 463 -23.42 -19.35 -0.69
N ARG A 464 -22.91 -20.55 -0.99
CA ARG A 464 -22.96 -21.12 -2.33
C ARG A 464 -24.38 -21.50 -2.73
N ALA A 465 -25.14 -22.13 -1.84
CA ALA A 465 -26.55 -22.45 -2.08
C ALA A 465 -27.38 -21.18 -2.36
N LEU A 466 -27.10 -20.07 -1.66
CA LEU A 466 -27.75 -18.78 -1.91
C LEU A 466 -27.42 -18.22 -3.30
N MET A 467 -26.15 -18.31 -3.75
CA MET A 467 -25.77 -17.88 -5.11
C MET A 467 -26.48 -18.69 -6.20
N GLU A 468 -26.65 -19.99 -5.99
CA GLU A 468 -27.34 -20.88 -6.93
C GLU A 468 -28.86 -20.60 -6.97
N ALA A 469 -29.45 -20.28 -5.82
CA ALA A 469 -30.89 -20.01 -5.69
C ALA A 469 -31.28 -18.58 -6.11
N GLU A 470 -30.43 -17.59 -5.87
CA GLU A 470 -30.72 -16.17 -6.08
C GLU A 470 -29.64 -15.51 -6.96
N PRO A 471 -29.77 -15.56 -8.31
CA PRO A 471 -28.80 -14.98 -9.24
C PRO A 471 -28.53 -13.48 -9.02
N ALA A 472 -29.46 -12.75 -8.39
CA ALA A 472 -29.28 -11.35 -8.04
C ALA A 472 -28.15 -11.10 -7.01
N ALA A 473 -27.74 -12.13 -6.27
CA ALA A 473 -26.57 -12.10 -5.38
C ALA A 473 -25.24 -12.15 -6.16
N VAL A 474 -25.26 -12.60 -7.42
CA VAL A 474 -24.06 -12.75 -8.28
C VAL A 474 -23.53 -11.40 -8.79
N ASP A 475 -24.36 -10.36 -8.86
CA ASP A 475 -23.96 -9.00 -9.26
C ASP A 475 -23.15 -8.25 -8.18
N LEU A 476 -22.70 -8.95 -7.13
CA LEU A 476 -21.90 -8.37 -6.06
C LEU A 476 -20.42 -8.30 -6.48
N ASP A 477 -19.84 -7.10 -6.42
CA ASP A 477 -18.38 -6.98 -6.39
C ASP A 477 -17.87 -7.61 -5.09
N ALA A 478 -17.10 -8.70 -5.20
CA ALA A 478 -16.59 -9.45 -4.07
C ALA A 478 -15.34 -8.81 -3.44
N GLY A 479 -14.68 -7.86 -4.12
CA GLY A 479 -13.48 -7.18 -3.64
C GLY A 479 -13.62 -6.56 -2.24
N PRO A 480 -14.73 -5.85 -1.94
CA PRO A 480 -14.95 -5.28 -0.62
C PRO A 480 -15.08 -6.29 0.54
N ILE A 481 -15.43 -7.56 0.27
CA ILE A 481 -15.46 -8.60 1.32
C ILE A 481 -14.05 -8.86 1.87
N LEU A 482 -13.04 -8.89 1.00
CA LEU A 482 -11.65 -9.08 1.40
C LEU A 482 -11.15 -7.94 2.30
N HIS A 483 -11.61 -6.70 2.08
CA HIS A 483 -11.30 -5.57 2.98
C HIS A 483 -11.84 -5.79 4.39
N ILE A 484 -13.02 -6.40 4.54
CA ILE A 484 -13.57 -6.75 5.86
C ILE A 484 -12.74 -7.85 6.51
N ILE A 485 -12.32 -8.87 5.75
CA ILE A 485 -11.46 -9.95 6.26
C ILE A 485 -10.09 -9.40 6.69
N GLU A 486 -9.49 -8.47 5.93
CA GLU A 486 -8.28 -7.76 6.33
C GLU A 486 -8.48 -6.95 7.61
N ALA A 487 -9.62 -6.27 7.77
CA ALA A 487 -9.94 -5.56 9.00
C ALA A 487 -10.11 -6.50 10.20
N GLN A 488 -10.75 -7.66 10.02
CA GLN A 488 -10.83 -8.71 11.05
C GLN A 488 -9.44 -9.20 11.44
N GLN A 489 -8.56 -9.44 10.47
CA GLN A 489 -7.16 -9.82 10.72
C GLN A 489 -6.42 -8.71 11.48
N ASN A 490 -6.60 -7.44 11.10
CA ASN A 490 -5.99 -6.30 11.78
C ASN A 490 -6.49 -6.14 13.23
N ALA A 491 -7.77 -6.43 13.50
CA ALA A 491 -8.38 -6.39 14.82
C ALA A 491 -8.09 -7.64 15.70
N GLY A 492 -7.21 -8.53 15.24
CA GLY A 492 -6.81 -9.75 15.97
C GLY A 492 -7.86 -10.87 15.97
N LEU A 493 -8.87 -10.81 15.09
CA LEU A 493 -9.89 -11.86 14.93
C LEU A 493 -9.42 -12.96 13.98
N THR A 494 -8.20 -13.47 14.17
CA THR A 494 -7.51 -14.33 13.19
C THR A 494 -8.29 -15.60 12.81
N ALA A 495 -8.95 -16.26 13.77
CA ALA A 495 -9.75 -17.46 13.48
C ALA A 495 -10.99 -17.13 12.63
N ARG A 496 -11.68 -16.02 12.92
CA ARG A 496 -12.84 -15.56 12.14
C ARG A 496 -12.41 -15.14 10.74
N ALA A 497 -11.30 -14.39 10.63
CA ALA A 497 -10.74 -13.99 9.34
C ALA A 497 -10.32 -15.20 8.49
N ALA A 498 -9.76 -16.25 9.09
CA ALA A 498 -9.40 -17.48 8.39
C ALA A 498 -10.64 -18.23 7.88
N ALA A 499 -11.65 -18.41 8.72
CA ALA A 499 -12.91 -19.05 8.32
C ALA A 499 -13.64 -18.27 7.23
N ALA A 500 -13.65 -16.93 7.33
CA ALA A 500 -14.24 -16.07 6.32
C ALA A 500 -13.48 -16.12 4.98
N LEU A 501 -12.15 -16.19 5.04
CA LEU A 501 -11.32 -16.39 3.86
C LEU A 501 -11.58 -17.74 3.19
N ASP A 502 -11.77 -18.80 3.96
CA ASP A 502 -12.12 -20.12 3.43
C ASP A 502 -13.47 -20.11 2.71
N ALA A 503 -14.48 -19.49 3.32
CA ALA A 503 -15.77 -19.32 2.69
C ALA A 503 -15.68 -18.44 1.43
N TYR A 504 -14.92 -17.34 1.49
CA TYR A 504 -14.70 -16.47 0.35
C TYR A 504 -14.11 -17.25 -0.84
N LEU A 505 -13.04 -18.00 -0.63
CA LEU A 505 -12.36 -18.75 -1.69
C LEU A 505 -13.21 -19.90 -2.24
N HIS A 506 -14.12 -20.44 -1.44
CA HIS A 506 -15.07 -21.44 -1.90
C HIS A 506 -16.16 -20.85 -2.80
N VAL A 507 -16.62 -19.65 -2.49
CA VAL A 507 -17.76 -18.97 -3.12
C VAL A 507 -17.34 -18.16 -4.34
N PHE A 508 -16.20 -17.46 -4.25
CA PHE A 508 -15.60 -16.65 -5.30
C PHE A 508 -14.25 -17.25 -5.71
N PRO A 509 -14.25 -18.36 -6.47
CA PRO A 509 -13.01 -18.95 -6.96
C PRO A 509 -12.38 -17.97 -7.97
N GLY A 510 -11.36 -17.24 -7.53
CA GLY A 510 -10.80 -16.12 -8.26
C GLY A 510 -9.36 -15.81 -7.90
N LYS A 511 -8.75 -14.96 -8.71
CA LYS A 511 -7.38 -14.47 -8.56
C LYS A 511 -7.37 -13.19 -7.72
N ASP A 512 -7.45 -13.33 -6.41
CA ASP A 512 -7.52 -12.17 -5.51
C ASP A 512 -6.24 -11.96 -4.70
N LEU A 513 -5.48 -10.91 -5.04
CA LEU A 513 -4.22 -10.62 -4.36
C LEU A 513 -4.39 -10.32 -2.86
N PRO A 514 -5.46 -9.64 -2.41
CA PRO A 514 -5.72 -9.52 -0.98
C PRO A 514 -5.96 -10.88 -0.31
N ALA A 515 -6.61 -11.83 -1.00
CA ALA A 515 -6.79 -13.19 -0.50
C ALA A 515 -5.45 -13.94 -0.38
N LEU A 516 -4.57 -13.84 -1.38
CA LEU A 516 -3.21 -14.38 -1.32
C LEU A 516 -2.42 -13.81 -0.13
N ARG A 517 -2.45 -12.48 0.02
CA ARG A 517 -1.81 -11.78 1.13
C ARG A 517 -2.33 -12.29 2.47
N LEU A 518 -3.64 -12.47 2.61
CA LEU A 518 -4.25 -13.02 3.82
C LEU A 518 -3.82 -14.46 4.10
N LEU A 519 -3.75 -15.34 3.08
CA LEU A 519 -3.22 -16.69 3.23
C LEU A 519 -1.78 -16.69 3.76
N LEU A 520 -0.93 -15.82 3.20
CA LEU A 520 0.47 -15.66 3.64
C LEU A 520 0.57 -15.12 5.07
N LEU A 521 -0.23 -14.09 5.41
CA LEU A 521 -0.31 -13.53 6.76
C LEU A 521 -0.76 -14.57 7.80
N GLN A 522 -1.61 -15.51 7.40
CA GLN A 522 -2.10 -16.61 8.23
C GLN A 522 -1.18 -17.84 8.23
N GLY A 523 -0.04 -17.81 7.52
CA GLY A 523 0.91 -18.92 7.45
C GLY A 523 0.42 -20.13 6.64
N ARG A 524 -0.60 -19.95 5.81
CA ARG A 524 -1.27 -21.02 5.04
C ARG A 524 -0.57 -21.26 3.71
N VAL A 525 0.68 -21.73 3.78
CA VAL A 525 1.60 -21.82 2.65
C VAL A 525 1.07 -22.68 1.49
N ASP A 526 0.47 -23.83 1.76
CA ASP A 526 -0.01 -24.72 0.69
C ASP A 526 -1.17 -24.11 -0.10
N GLY A 527 -2.10 -23.45 0.60
CA GLY A 527 -3.19 -22.69 -0.03
C GLY A 527 -2.66 -21.52 -0.84
N ALA A 528 -1.67 -20.78 -0.31
CA ALA A 528 -1.02 -19.70 -1.03
C ALA A 528 -0.31 -20.22 -2.30
N LYS A 529 0.42 -21.34 -2.24
CA LYS A 529 1.05 -21.97 -3.41
C LYS A 529 0.03 -22.40 -4.45
N ALA A 530 -1.08 -22.99 -4.05
CA ALA A 530 -2.14 -23.38 -5.00
C ALA A 530 -2.68 -22.15 -5.74
N MET A 531 -3.09 -21.12 -5.00
CA MET A 531 -3.59 -19.87 -5.57
C MET A 531 -2.55 -19.18 -6.45
N LEU A 532 -1.28 -19.18 -6.04
CA LEU A 532 -0.18 -18.62 -6.83
C LEU A 532 0.01 -19.34 -8.16
N ARG A 533 -0.14 -20.67 -8.21
CA ARG A 533 -0.09 -21.41 -9.47
C ARG A 533 -1.27 -21.04 -10.37
N ASP A 534 -2.46 -20.83 -9.80
CA ASP A 534 -3.62 -20.34 -10.56
C ASP A 534 -3.38 -18.92 -11.09
N PHE A 535 -2.79 -18.04 -10.26
CA PHE A 535 -2.33 -16.70 -10.66
C PHE A 535 -1.38 -16.74 -11.84
N VAL A 536 -0.36 -17.60 -11.76
CA VAL A 536 0.56 -17.80 -12.87
C VAL A 536 -0.21 -18.37 -14.07
N ALA A 537 -1.12 -19.33 -13.90
CA ALA A 537 -1.83 -20.01 -14.99
C ALA A 537 -2.78 -19.13 -15.82
N GLY A 538 -3.58 -18.25 -15.19
CA GLY A 538 -4.55 -17.45 -15.96
C GLY A 538 -3.96 -16.24 -16.70
N SER A 539 -4.81 -15.44 -17.34
CA SER A 539 -4.43 -14.16 -17.98
C SER A 539 -4.00 -13.10 -16.96
N ALA A 540 -3.34 -12.03 -17.44
CA ALA A 540 -3.07 -10.83 -16.67
C ALA A 540 -4.39 -10.28 -16.10
N GLY A 541 -4.44 -9.99 -14.80
CA GLY A 541 -5.66 -9.61 -14.10
C GLY A 541 -5.38 -8.69 -12.91
N ALA A 542 -6.23 -7.68 -12.74
CA ALA A 542 -6.21 -6.66 -11.68
C ALA A 542 -5.01 -5.67 -11.64
N PHE A 543 -3.76 -6.07 -11.90
CA PHE A 543 -2.59 -5.17 -11.78
C PHE A 543 -1.91 -4.77 -13.10
N GLY A 544 -2.40 -5.26 -14.24
CA GLY A 544 -1.67 -5.11 -15.50
C GLY A 544 -0.39 -5.96 -15.49
N VAL A 545 0.57 -5.65 -16.36
CA VAL A 545 1.79 -6.46 -16.58
C VAL A 545 2.60 -6.59 -15.27
N SER A 546 2.69 -7.79 -14.66
CA SER A 546 3.62 -8.22 -13.56
C SER A 546 3.08 -9.33 -12.64
N ASP A 547 1.82 -9.78 -12.80
CA ASP A 547 1.23 -10.82 -11.93
C ASP A 547 2.01 -12.14 -11.95
N ILE A 548 2.54 -12.53 -13.12
CA ILE A 548 3.31 -13.76 -13.28
C ILE A 548 4.64 -13.62 -12.55
N PHE A 549 5.30 -12.46 -12.68
CA PHE A 549 6.53 -12.16 -11.95
C PHE A 549 6.32 -12.27 -10.43
N VAL A 550 5.33 -11.56 -9.88
CA VAL A 550 5.02 -11.60 -8.44
C VAL A 550 4.67 -13.03 -8.02
N GLY A 551 3.89 -13.73 -8.84
CA GLY A 551 3.46 -15.09 -8.58
C GLY A 551 4.63 -16.08 -8.50
N VAL A 552 5.53 -16.05 -9.49
CA VAL A 552 6.69 -16.95 -9.56
C VAL A 552 7.69 -16.65 -8.45
N MET A 553 7.97 -15.38 -8.15
CA MET A 553 8.84 -15.04 -7.03
C MET A 553 8.27 -15.54 -5.70
N LEU A 554 6.99 -15.30 -5.44
CA LEU A 554 6.36 -15.77 -4.21
C LEU A 554 6.37 -17.31 -4.13
N LEU A 555 6.13 -18.02 -5.23
CA LEU A 555 6.27 -19.48 -5.28
C LEU A 555 7.68 -19.91 -4.86
N ARG A 556 8.72 -19.30 -5.42
CA ARG A 556 10.13 -19.61 -5.13
C ARG A 556 10.49 -19.32 -3.68
N GLU A 557 10.07 -18.18 -3.13
CA GLU A 557 10.26 -17.80 -1.73
C GLU A 557 9.57 -18.78 -0.76
N LEU A 558 8.44 -19.36 -1.17
CA LEU A 558 7.76 -20.43 -0.42
C LEU A 558 8.38 -21.82 -0.64
N GLY A 559 9.50 -21.92 -1.35
CA GLY A 559 10.23 -23.17 -1.62
C GLY A 559 9.65 -24.03 -2.74
N ASP A 560 8.78 -23.48 -3.59
CA ASP A 560 8.31 -24.15 -4.80
C ASP A 560 9.41 -24.11 -5.88
N ARG A 561 9.79 -25.29 -6.40
CA ARG A 561 10.85 -25.45 -7.42
C ARG A 561 10.30 -25.91 -8.77
N THR A 562 9.07 -25.52 -9.10
CA THR A 562 8.49 -25.77 -10.43
C THR A 562 9.42 -25.22 -11.51
N ASP A 563 9.69 -26.04 -12.53
CA ASP A 563 10.58 -25.70 -13.63
C ASP A 563 9.94 -24.70 -14.59
N VAL A 564 10.78 -23.95 -15.31
CA VAL A 564 10.33 -22.87 -16.21
C VAL A 564 9.37 -23.34 -17.29
N PRO A 565 9.61 -24.47 -18.00
CA PRO A 565 8.64 -24.99 -18.97
C PRO A 565 7.25 -25.21 -18.37
N THR A 566 7.18 -25.77 -17.17
CA THR A 566 5.91 -25.98 -16.47
C THR A 566 5.25 -24.64 -16.13
N LEU A 567 5.98 -23.68 -15.55
CA LEU A 567 5.43 -22.34 -15.21
C LEU A 567 4.89 -21.58 -16.43
N VAL A 568 5.61 -21.65 -17.56
CA VAL A 568 5.17 -21.05 -18.83
C VAL A 568 3.93 -21.77 -19.36
N GLY A 569 3.95 -23.11 -19.34
CA GLY A 569 2.90 -24.00 -19.83
C GLY A 569 1.66 -24.12 -18.95
N LEU A 570 1.65 -23.52 -17.74
CA LEU A 570 0.46 -23.47 -16.88
C LEU A 570 -0.75 -22.82 -17.58
N ARG A 571 -0.52 -21.94 -18.56
CA ARG A 571 -1.58 -21.39 -19.42
C ARG A 571 -1.73 -22.25 -20.68
N GLN A 572 -2.84 -22.98 -20.78
CA GLN A 572 -3.16 -23.71 -22.01
C GLN A 572 -3.62 -22.76 -23.12
N GLY A 573 -3.18 -23.02 -24.36
CA GLY A 573 -3.64 -22.30 -25.55
C GLY A 573 -3.17 -20.85 -25.69
N ALA A 574 -2.10 -20.44 -24.99
CA ALA A 574 -1.48 -19.13 -25.19
C ALA A 574 -0.86 -19.00 -26.59
N ASP A 575 -1.00 -17.84 -27.22
CA ASP A 575 -0.30 -17.52 -28.46
C ASP A 575 1.19 -17.21 -28.21
N ALA A 576 1.99 -17.14 -29.29
CA ALA A 576 3.43 -16.92 -29.18
C ALA A 576 3.80 -15.57 -28.49
N PRO A 577 3.10 -14.45 -28.75
CA PRO A 577 3.27 -13.21 -27.99
C PRO A 577 3.06 -13.38 -26.48
N GLU A 578 1.96 -14.00 -26.06
CA GLU A 578 1.65 -14.21 -24.65
C GLU A 578 2.62 -15.18 -23.99
N ALA A 579 2.96 -16.30 -24.66
CA ALA A 579 3.97 -17.23 -24.16
C ALA A 579 5.34 -16.55 -24.00
N SER A 580 5.71 -15.65 -24.93
CA SER A 580 6.96 -14.90 -24.86
C SER A 580 6.97 -13.92 -23.69
N ARG A 581 5.88 -13.19 -23.47
CA ARG A 581 5.72 -12.29 -22.30
C ARG A 581 5.84 -13.07 -21.00
N ARG A 582 5.12 -14.19 -20.88
CA ARG A 582 5.15 -15.07 -19.71
C ARG A 582 6.56 -15.55 -19.41
N LEU A 583 7.28 -16.01 -20.43
CA LEU A 583 8.66 -16.46 -20.26
C LEU A 583 9.57 -15.33 -19.74
N VAL A 584 9.42 -14.10 -20.25
CA VAL A 584 10.19 -12.95 -19.75
C VAL A 584 9.85 -12.64 -18.29
N GLU A 585 8.58 -12.64 -17.89
CA GLU A 585 8.18 -12.41 -16.48
C GLU A 585 8.67 -13.52 -15.55
N VAL A 586 8.65 -14.78 -15.99
CA VAL A 586 9.24 -15.92 -15.25
C VAL A 586 10.75 -15.75 -15.12
N ALA A 587 11.44 -15.40 -16.20
CA ALA A 587 12.88 -15.20 -16.19
C ALA A 587 13.29 -13.99 -15.34
N ASP A 588 12.47 -12.93 -15.27
CA ASP A 588 12.69 -11.78 -14.39
C ASP A 588 12.60 -12.21 -12.92
N ALA A 589 11.61 -13.05 -12.58
CA ALA A 589 11.50 -13.63 -11.24
C ALA A 589 12.70 -14.54 -10.89
N LEU A 590 13.19 -15.34 -11.84
CA LEU A 590 14.42 -16.12 -11.66
C LEU A 590 15.66 -15.23 -11.53
N ALA A 591 15.70 -14.11 -12.24
CA ALA A 591 16.79 -13.16 -12.12
C ALA A 591 16.82 -12.53 -10.73
N TRP A 592 15.66 -12.32 -10.11
CA TRP A 592 15.57 -11.95 -8.69
C TRP A 592 16.23 -12.99 -7.79
N ASP A 593 15.91 -14.26 -7.95
CA ASP A 593 16.47 -15.37 -7.15
C ASP A 593 17.97 -15.65 -7.43
N GLY A 594 18.57 -15.00 -8.43
CA GLY A 594 19.95 -15.27 -8.83
C GLY A 594 20.13 -16.59 -9.59
N ALA A 595 19.03 -17.18 -10.09
CA ALA A 595 18.97 -18.48 -10.76
C ALA A 595 19.47 -18.42 -12.23
N ALA A 596 20.66 -17.87 -12.45
CA ALA A 596 21.21 -17.62 -13.79
C ALA A 596 21.32 -18.89 -14.67
N SER A 597 21.58 -20.05 -14.06
CA SER A 597 21.68 -21.33 -14.79
C SER A 597 20.32 -21.80 -15.33
N GLU A 598 19.22 -21.51 -14.64
CA GLU A 598 17.87 -21.84 -15.13
C GLU A 598 17.51 -20.95 -16.32
N ILE A 599 17.83 -19.65 -16.22
CA ILE A 599 17.63 -18.70 -17.33
C ILE A 599 18.47 -19.11 -18.55
N GLU A 600 19.73 -19.48 -18.33
CA GLU A 600 20.63 -19.97 -19.40
C GLU A 600 20.08 -21.23 -20.08
N ALA A 601 19.63 -22.21 -19.30
CA ALA A 601 19.06 -23.44 -19.83
C ALA A 601 17.87 -23.17 -20.75
N VAL A 602 16.99 -22.25 -20.35
CA VAL A 602 15.81 -21.86 -21.14
C VAL A 602 16.18 -21.02 -22.36
N ALA A 603 17.19 -20.15 -22.25
CA ALA A 603 17.70 -19.40 -23.40
C ALA A 603 18.31 -20.32 -24.48
N ARG A 604 18.95 -21.41 -24.08
CA ARG A 604 19.48 -22.45 -24.98
C ARG A 604 18.36 -23.27 -25.63
N GLN A 605 17.32 -23.60 -24.86
CA GLN A 605 16.20 -24.39 -25.34
C GLN A 605 14.87 -23.74 -24.94
N LEU A 606 14.33 -22.94 -25.85
CA LEU A 606 13.04 -22.28 -25.66
C LEU A 606 11.90 -23.30 -25.50
N PRO A 607 10.85 -22.97 -24.72
CA PRO A 607 9.62 -23.76 -24.66
C PRO A 607 9.05 -24.05 -26.05
N ARG A 608 8.32 -25.16 -26.21
CA ARG A 608 7.84 -25.65 -27.51
C ARG A 608 7.05 -24.59 -28.29
N GLU A 609 6.23 -23.82 -27.59
CA GLU A 609 5.39 -22.75 -28.11
C GLU A 609 6.22 -21.60 -28.73
N LEU A 610 7.45 -21.40 -28.25
CA LEU A 610 8.36 -20.31 -28.66
C LEU A 610 9.50 -20.81 -29.56
N ALA A 611 9.73 -22.12 -29.63
CA ALA A 611 10.75 -22.71 -30.47
C ALA A 611 10.50 -22.50 -31.98
N GLN A 612 9.26 -22.17 -32.36
CA GLN A 612 8.84 -21.96 -33.75
C GLN A 612 8.84 -20.49 -34.17
N LEU A 613 9.33 -19.58 -33.31
CA LEU A 613 9.35 -18.15 -33.60
C LEU A 613 10.24 -17.82 -34.82
N PRO A 614 9.89 -16.78 -35.60
CA PRO A 614 10.78 -16.23 -36.62
C PRO A 614 12.15 -15.86 -36.02
N PRO A 615 13.25 -15.95 -36.80
CA PRO A 615 14.61 -15.71 -36.29
C PRO A 615 14.79 -14.36 -35.58
N LYS A 616 14.14 -13.30 -36.07
CA LYS A 616 14.17 -11.96 -35.48
C LYS A 616 13.55 -11.93 -34.08
N ASP A 617 12.39 -12.57 -33.93
CA ASP A 617 11.62 -12.60 -32.67
C ASP A 617 12.30 -13.51 -31.64
N ALA A 618 12.87 -14.63 -32.09
CA ALA A 618 13.70 -15.51 -31.26
C ALA A 618 14.98 -14.80 -30.77
N ALA A 619 15.64 -14.00 -31.62
CA ALA A 619 16.81 -13.21 -31.23
C ALA A 619 16.46 -12.15 -30.18
N CYS A 620 15.41 -11.38 -30.42
CA CYS A 620 14.83 -10.42 -29.47
C CYS A 620 14.58 -11.04 -28.08
N LEU A 621 13.91 -12.18 -28.03
CA LEU A 621 13.63 -12.88 -26.78
C LEU A 621 14.91 -13.36 -26.08
N ARG A 622 15.87 -13.92 -26.83
CA ARG A 622 17.16 -14.37 -26.28
C ARG A 622 17.98 -13.22 -25.72
N ASP A 623 17.97 -12.06 -26.37
CA ASP A 623 18.70 -10.88 -25.89
C ASP A 623 18.18 -10.48 -24.49
N THR A 624 16.86 -10.48 -24.29
CA THR A 624 16.25 -10.23 -22.97
C THR A 624 16.59 -11.30 -21.95
N LEU A 625 16.50 -12.59 -22.31
CA LEU A 625 16.83 -13.69 -21.39
C LEU A 625 18.29 -13.62 -20.94
N GLN A 626 19.22 -13.31 -21.84
CA GLN A 626 20.62 -13.16 -21.48
C GLN A 626 20.89 -11.89 -20.65
N GLY A 627 20.13 -10.80 -20.89
CA GLY A 627 20.16 -9.62 -20.02
C GLY A 627 19.71 -9.95 -18.59
N LEU A 628 18.61 -10.68 -18.45
CA LEU A 628 18.12 -11.18 -17.16
C LEU A 628 19.10 -12.18 -16.52
N GLN A 629 19.77 -13.02 -17.32
CA GLN A 629 20.85 -13.88 -16.85
C GLN A 629 22.01 -13.04 -16.26
N ALA A 630 22.41 -11.95 -16.91
CA ALA A 630 23.43 -11.05 -16.40
C ALA A 630 23.04 -10.43 -15.04
N VAL A 631 21.77 -10.02 -14.91
CA VAL A 631 21.22 -9.52 -13.64
C VAL A 631 21.26 -10.59 -12.55
N ALA A 632 20.89 -11.83 -12.88
CA ALA A 632 20.95 -12.96 -11.96
C ALA A 632 22.39 -13.22 -11.47
N LEU A 633 23.37 -13.13 -12.37
CA LEU A 633 24.80 -13.25 -12.04
C LEU A 633 25.26 -12.14 -11.10
N ALA A 634 24.91 -10.89 -11.40
CA ALA A 634 25.25 -9.76 -10.53
C ALA A 634 24.62 -9.92 -9.13
N ARG A 635 23.34 -10.31 -9.06
CA ARG A 635 22.62 -10.50 -7.78
C ARG A 635 23.18 -11.62 -6.91
N ARG A 636 23.80 -12.65 -7.50
CA ARG A 636 24.50 -13.72 -6.75
C ARG A 636 25.97 -13.41 -6.45
N GLY A 637 26.47 -12.24 -6.85
CA GLY A 637 27.83 -11.77 -6.54
C GLY A 637 28.86 -11.96 -7.65
N GLU A 638 28.46 -12.50 -8.81
CA GLU A 638 29.34 -12.73 -9.98
C GLU A 638 29.21 -11.61 -11.02
N LEU A 639 29.47 -10.38 -10.59
CA LEU A 639 29.31 -9.16 -11.41
C LEU A 639 30.10 -9.25 -12.72
N GLU A 640 31.36 -9.71 -12.67
CA GLU A 640 32.20 -9.82 -13.87
C GLU A 640 31.60 -10.77 -14.92
N ALA A 641 31.10 -11.93 -14.49
CA ALA A 641 30.45 -12.87 -15.38
C ALA A 641 29.18 -12.27 -16.01
N GLY A 642 28.41 -11.51 -15.21
CA GLY A 642 27.26 -10.75 -15.70
C GLY A 642 27.64 -9.72 -16.76
N LEU A 643 28.71 -8.95 -16.51
CA LEU A 643 29.17 -7.91 -17.44
C LEU A 643 29.62 -8.48 -18.78
N ARG A 644 30.33 -9.63 -18.78
CA ARG A 644 30.74 -10.30 -20.02
C ARG A 644 29.57 -10.67 -20.93
N LEU A 645 28.38 -10.91 -20.38
CA LEU A 645 27.19 -11.20 -21.18
C LEU A 645 26.63 -9.97 -21.92
N VAL A 646 26.95 -8.75 -21.47
CA VAL A 646 26.37 -7.50 -22.00
C VAL A 646 27.39 -6.54 -22.64
N GLU A 647 28.69 -6.72 -22.40
CA GLU A 647 29.77 -5.79 -22.80
C GLU A 647 29.89 -5.54 -24.32
N GLY A 648 29.47 -6.51 -25.15
CA GLY A 648 29.51 -6.45 -26.61
C GLY A 648 28.19 -6.05 -27.30
N ARG A 649 27.15 -5.74 -26.52
CA ARG A 649 25.79 -5.53 -27.06
C ARG A 649 25.58 -4.11 -27.56
N SER A 650 24.80 -3.98 -28.64
CA SER A 650 24.26 -2.69 -29.08
C SER A 650 23.26 -2.12 -28.06
N LEU A 651 22.89 -0.84 -28.20
CA LEU A 651 21.91 -0.21 -27.30
C LEU A 651 20.55 -0.92 -27.32
N ASP A 652 20.10 -1.38 -28.49
CA ASP A 652 18.84 -2.11 -28.64
C ASP A 652 18.88 -3.45 -27.91
N GLN A 653 19.99 -4.19 -28.03
CA GLN A 653 20.17 -5.50 -27.38
C GLN A 653 20.29 -5.42 -25.84
N ARG A 654 20.38 -4.21 -25.28
CA ARG A 654 20.35 -3.94 -23.84
C ARG A 654 18.95 -3.60 -23.33
N GLN A 655 17.95 -3.53 -24.20
CA GLN A 655 16.55 -3.23 -23.88
C GLN A 655 15.76 -4.51 -23.62
N PHE A 656 14.61 -4.40 -22.93
CA PHE A 656 13.66 -5.50 -22.85
C PHE A 656 13.00 -5.73 -24.20
N CYS A 657 12.80 -7.00 -24.57
CA CYS A 657 12.20 -7.39 -25.83
C CYS A 657 11.42 -8.70 -25.67
N TRP A 658 10.18 -8.70 -26.15
CA TRP A 658 9.40 -9.93 -26.34
C TRP A 658 8.49 -9.80 -27.56
N VAL A 659 7.99 -10.94 -28.01
CA VAL A 659 7.24 -11.07 -29.26
C VAL A 659 5.97 -10.22 -29.25
N GLY A 660 5.75 -9.45 -30.31
CA GLY A 660 4.61 -8.55 -30.47
C GLY A 660 4.83 -7.12 -29.99
N LYS A 661 5.72 -6.89 -29.00
CA LYS A 661 6.12 -5.54 -28.55
C LYS A 661 7.41 -5.06 -29.22
N GLY A 662 8.35 -5.97 -29.50
CA GLY A 662 9.69 -5.61 -29.95
C GLY A 662 10.55 -5.03 -28.83
N TYR A 663 11.67 -4.39 -29.18
CA TYR A 663 12.55 -3.78 -28.19
C TYR A 663 11.89 -2.55 -27.56
N ASP A 664 11.95 -2.47 -26.23
CA ASP A 664 11.48 -1.31 -25.48
C ASP A 664 12.42 -0.12 -25.68
N SER A 665 11.94 1.10 -25.46
CA SER A 665 12.70 2.33 -25.74
C SER A 665 13.91 2.59 -24.82
N LYS A 666 14.09 1.82 -23.74
CA LYS A 666 15.04 2.13 -22.66
C LYS A 666 16.05 1.01 -22.42
N PRO A 667 17.37 1.25 -22.58
CA PRO A 667 18.41 0.28 -22.23
C PRO A 667 18.42 0.06 -20.72
N ILE A 668 18.39 -1.22 -20.29
CA ILE A 668 18.28 -1.63 -18.89
C ILE A 668 19.40 -2.60 -18.50
N PHE A 669 19.79 -3.49 -19.41
CA PHE A 669 20.89 -4.43 -19.19
C PHE A 669 22.24 -3.76 -19.45
N ASP A 670 22.63 -2.85 -18.55
CA ASP A 670 23.84 -2.04 -18.63
C ASP A 670 24.74 -2.19 -17.38
N LEU A 671 25.97 -1.68 -17.48
CA LEU A 671 26.96 -1.73 -16.39
C LEU A 671 26.41 -1.13 -15.08
N ARG A 672 25.73 0.02 -15.19
CA ARG A 672 25.14 0.72 -14.04
C ARG A 672 24.17 -0.19 -13.31
N PHE A 673 23.21 -0.76 -14.02
CA PHE A 673 22.16 -1.58 -13.42
C PHE A 673 22.75 -2.81 -12.73
N LEU A 674 23.68 -3.51 -13.38
CA LEU A 674 24.35 -4.68 -12.80
C LEU A 674 25.14 -4.34 -11.53
N VAL A 675 25.87 -3.22 -11.52
CA VAL A 675 26.58 -2.74 -10.33
C VAL A 675 25.60 -2.37 -9.22
N GLN A 676 24.50 -1.69 -9.54
CA GLN A 676 23.47 -1.31 -8.55
C GLN A 676 22.81 -2.54 -7.91
N GLU A 677 22.47 -3.56 -8.69
CA GLU A 677 21.93 -4.81 -8.16
C GLU A 677 22.95 -5.58 -7.31
N TRP A 678 24.22 -5.60 -7.74
CA TRP A 678 25.31 -6.24 -7.00
C TRP A 678 25.54 -5.55 -5.64
N VAL A 679 25.56 -4.21 -5.60
CA VAL A 679 25.64 -3.44 -4.35
C VAL A 679 24.41 -3.66 -3.49
N ARG A 680 23.19 -3.63 -4.06
CA ARG A 680 21.92 -3.83 -3.33
C ARG A 680 21.86 -5.17 -2.62
N ARG A 681 22.46 -6.20 -3.20
CA ARG A 681 22.55 -7.55 -2.61
C ARG A 681 23.64 -7.69 -1.54
N GLY A 682 24.34 -6.60 -1.22
CA GLY A 682 25.32 -6.56 -0.14
C GLY A 682 26.66 -7.17 -0.51
N HIS A 683 26.96 -7.37 -1.80
CA HIS A 683 28.25 -7.94 -2.22
C HIS A 683 29.41 -6.95 -2.15
N ALA A 684 29.09 -5.66 -2.01
CA ALA A 684 30.05 -4.56 -1.97
C ALA A 684 30.68 -4.32 -0.59
N VAL A 685 30.86 -5.38 0.21
CA VAL A 685 31.58 -5.27 1.49
C VAL A 685 33.08 -5.06 1.20
N PRO A 686 33.75 -4.11 1.88
CA PRO A 686 35.18 -3.84 1.72
C PRO A 686 36.09 -5.05 1.91
#